data_AF-A0A7S2C3Q0-F1
#
_entry.id   AF-A0A7S2C3Q0-F1
#
_cell.length_a   1.000
_cell.length_b   1.000
_cell.length_c   1.000
_cell.angle_alpha   90.00
_cell.angle_beta   90.00
_cell.angle_gamma   90.00
#
_symmetry.space_group_name_H-M   'P 1'
#
loop_
_entity.id
_entity.type
_entity.pdbx_description
1 polymer ?
#
loop_
_entity_poly.entity_id
_entity_poly.type
_entity_poly.pdbx_seq_one_letter_code
_entity_poly.pdbx_strand_id
1 'polypeptide(L)'
;ETPATPEEVLAHTEAQVVYAEARWRETESRLESLRKEALEVLTELVSDKEQLKVAIARLGLQKDERKTVTKEQEENRNFHRHDASRKAKLDTGMNTKSKKGEGMEEEAEGEKAHQAAVLLTKAVRRKSLAMKLSDVVAAVQNKESAHIHHSSAPPAIKPKRKGEYSAPLPIDQWKSWLSQIGVSQYVMDALDLPDDEVTAFEYMQKMSREQLVQLLTAADVAGLADVFAEGIEMLSKQVASSGSALNVKYQQVGKFEMGYGTLDVFFGGLDQLLGPPQMAKDEANGGYPTILKAMDNEHTQPKDTMIEYTCHNGTTTTSQIEWEFVYAPDLKKEYPERSGFRENADERCRKPKTVDALMEDLEENANRALRENGHSTLIVEEVLAGKLYTGPMYQKYNAVLRSKSKVPFLVAQFRNLCKGNIYVSTIHAINSAVIKLSKLTKAGKVYRGVCYGKLGKEWWYPNEEGIRGGIEFGFSSTTRERKQAIHYATGSGFATTHDAMTVFEMQMGMIDRGAELEWLSQYPHEKECLFPPLTGLEAIAADVEVNSETGMLHNILKVDSRLSLNLSAQTLEQVLSRRRKMLMDMADGIELELREQVPKELLPMGLKFLRKSLEHGAYKHTPEWFNNDDNFAK
;
A
#
# COMPACT_ATOMS: atom_id res chain seq x y z
N GLU A 1 10.34 16.64 26.06
CA GLU A 1 11.59 16.03 26.57
C GLU A 1 12.31 17.09 27.37
N THR A 2 12.74 16.77 28.59
CA THR A 2 13.52 17.67 29.46
C THR A 2 14.95 17.80 28.92
N PRO A 3 15.57 19.00 28.93
CA PRO A 3 16.95 19.16 28.48
C PRO A 3 17.92 18.49 29.46
N ALA A 4 18.92 17.80 28.91
CA ALA A 4 19.94 17.06 29.66
C ALA A 4 20.77 18.00 30.54
N THR A 5 21.10 17.53 31.74
CA THR A 5 21.95 18.23 32.70
C THR A 5 23.41 18.27 32.22
N PRO A 6 24.22 19.26 32.65
CA PRO A 6 25.63 19.35 32.27
C PRO A 6 26.46 18.09 32.59
N GLU A 7 26.09 17.36 33.65
CA GLU A 7 26.72 16.08 34.03
C GLU A 7 26.36 14.96 33.02
N GLU A 8 25.14 14.95 32.49
CA GLU A 8 24.71 14.03 31.44
C GLU A 8 25.40 14.33 30.09
N VAL A 9 25.64 15.61 29.78
CA VAL A 9 26.40 16.01 28.58
C VAL A 9 27.87 15.60 28.69
N LEU A 10 28.49 15.75 29.86
CA LEU A 10 29.88 15.33 30.09
C LEU A 10 30.02 13.80 30.00
N ALA A 11 29.12 13.05 30.62
CA ALA A 11 29.09 11.59 30.55
C ALA A 11 28.83 11.09 29.11
N HIS A 12 27.98 11.79 28.35
CA HIS A 12 27.76 11.47 26.94
C HIS A 12 29.00 11.74 26.08
N THR A 13 29.73 12.82 26.37
CA THR A 13 30.97 13.17 25.65
C THR A 13 32.09 12.17 25.96
N GLU A 14 32.25 11.77 27.22
CA GLU A 14 33.22 10.71 27.60
C GLU A 14 32.87 9.36 26.95
N ALA A 15 31.58 8.99 26.91
CA ALA A 15 31.12 7.79 26.22
C ALA A 15 31.41 7.84 24.71
N GLN A 16 31.26 9.01 24.06
CA GLN A 16 31.59 9.18 22.65
C GLN A 16 33.09 9.06 22.37
N VAL A 17 33.95 9.56 23.27
CA VAL A 17 35.41 9.41 23.15
C VAL A 17 35.84 7.95 23.30
N VAL A 18 35.29 7.24 24.30
CA VAL A 18 35.56 5.80 24.48
C VAL A 18 35.08 4.98 23.28
N TYR A 19 33.91 5.33 22.73
CA TYR A 19 33.40 4.69 21.52
C TYR A 19 34.29 4.97 20.29
N ALA A 20 34.77 6.20 20.13
CA ALA A 20 35.68 6.57 19.05
C ALA A 20 37.03 5.85 19.17
N GLU A 21 37.58 5.71 20.39
CA GLU A 21 38.82 4.95 20.63
C GLU A 21 38.64 3.45 20.35
N ALA A 22 37.50 2.87 20.74
CA ALA A 22 37.19 1.46 20.44
C ALA A 22 37.10 1.23 18.93
N ARG A 23 36.43 2.13 18.19
CA ARG A 23 36.30 2.06 16.74
C ARG A 23 37.63 2.28 16.03
N TRP A 24 38.49 3.15 16.55
CA TRP A 24 39.85 3.35 16.04
C TRP A 24 40.68 2.08 16.17
N ARG A 25 40.66 1.42 17.34
CA ARG A 25 41.37 0.15 17.56
C ARG A 25 40.86 -0.99 16.69
N GLU A 26 39.55 -1.06 16.48
CA GLU A 26 38.96 -2.03 15.54
C GLU A 26 39.41 -1.76 14.10
N THR A 27 39.49 -0.49 13.72
CA THR A 27 39.97 -0.07 12.39
C THR A 27 41.46 -0.38 12.19
N GLU A 28 42.31 -0.14 13.20
CA GLU A 28 43.74 -0.52 13.17
C GLU A 28 43.92 -2.04 13.08
N SER A 29 43.17 -2.81 13.88
CA SER A 29 43.21 -4.28 13.84
C SER A 29 42.82 -4.82 12.46
N ARG A 30 41.78 -4.25 11.85
CA ARG A 30 41.32 -4.63 10.50
C ARG A 30 42.33 -4.24 9.42
N LEU A 31 42.98 -3.07 9.54
CA LEU A 31 44.08 -2.65 8.68
C LEU A 31 45.28 -3.61 8.78
N GLU A 32 45.64 -4.06 9.98
CA GLU A 32 46.76 -5.00 10.17
C GLU A 32 46.44 -6.40 9.62
N SER A 33 45.18 -6.85 9.75
CA SER A 33 44.68 -8.08 9.10
C SER A 33 44.76 -8.00 7.56
N LEU A 34 44.28 -6.90 6.97
CA LEU A 34 44.30 -6.68 5.53
C LEU A 34 45.73 -6.60 4.97
N ARG A 35 46.67 -5.99 5.72
CA ARG A 35 48.09 -5.97 5.36
C ARG A 35 48.68 -7.39 5.32
N LYS A 36 48.30 -8.25 6.26
CA LYS A 36 48.77 -9.63 6.32
C LYS A 36 48.23 -10.46 5.15
N GLU A 37 46.94 -10.36 4.86
CA GLU A 37 46.31 -11.02 3.71
C GLU A 37 46.92 -10.54 2.38
N ALA A 38 47.15 -9.22 2.22
CA ALA A 38 47.80 -8.67 1.04
C ALA A 38 49.23 -9.21 0.86
N LEU A 39 49.97 -9.43 1.96
CA LEU A 39 51.32 -9.99 1.93
C LEU A 39 51.33 -11.47 1.54
N GLU A 40 50.37 -12.25 2.04
CA GLU A 40 50.20 -13.67 1.68
C GLU A 40 49.88 -13.81 0.18
N VAL A 41 48.93 -13.01 -0.31
CA VAL A 41 48.55 -12.99 -1.74
C VAL A 41 49.72 -12.54 -2.64
N LEU A 42 50.49 -11.53 -2.25
CA LEU A 42 51.66 -11.09 -3.00
C LEU A 42 52.74 -12.17 -3.08
N THR A 43 52.93 -12.93 -2.00
CA THR A 43 53.93 -14.01 -1.92
C THR A 43 53.56 -15.19 -2.81
N GLU A 44 52.25 -15.46 -3.00
CA GLU A 44 51.77 -16.49 -3.92
C GLU A 44 51.82 -16.05 -5.40
N LEU A 45 51.59 -14.78 -5.69
CA LEU A 45 51.46 -14.26 -7.06
C LEU A 45 52.79 -13.87 -7.71
N VAL A 46 53.82 -13.55 -6.92
CA VAL A 46 55.11 -13.05 -7.44
C VAL A 46 56.22 -14.06 -7.17
N SER A 47 56.58 -14.83 -8.19
CA SER A 47 57.61 -15.88 -8.09
C SER A 47 59.04 -15.34 -8.02
N ASP A 48 59.26 -14.11 -8.50
CA ASP A 48 60.55 -13.43 -8.49
C ASP A 48 60.74 -12.65 -7.17
N LYS A 49 61.74 -13.06 -6.38
CA LYS A 49 62.03 -12.50 -5.06
C LYS A 49 62.40 -11.02 -5.08
N GLU A 50 63.00 -10.50 -6.16
CA GLU A 50 63.37 -9.09 -6.23
C GLU A 50 62.16 -8.22 -6.63
N GLN A 51 61.27 -8.73 -7.49
CA GLN A 51 60.01 -8.04 -7.79
C GLN A 51 59.07 -8.00 -6.57
N LEU A 52 59.03 -9.09 -5.79
CA LEU A 52 58.24 -9.16 -4.56
C LEU A 52 58.71 -8.14 -3.52
N LYS A 53 60.03 -7.98 -3.33
CA LYS A 53 60.60 -6.97 -2.43
C LYS A 53 60.24 -5.54 -2.85
N VAL A 54 60.31 -5.24 -4.14
CA VAL A 54 59.95 -3.90 -4.67
C VAL A 54 58.45 -3.63 -4.51
N ALA A 55 57.59 -4.63 -4.73
CA ALA A 55 56.15 -4.51 -4.55
C ALA A 55 55.76 -4.26 -3.08
N ILE A 56 56.37 -5.02 -2.14
CA ILE A 56 56.15 -4.85 -0.69
C ILE A 56 56.57 -3.44 -0.22
N ALA A 57 57.72 -2.96 -0.69
CA ALA A 57 58.22 -1.62 -0.35
C ALA A 57 57.35 -0.49 -0.93
N ARG A 58 56.85 -0.63 -2.16
CA ARG A 58 55.99 0.40 -2.79
C ARG A 58 54.58 0.47 -2.21
N LEU A 59 54.05 -0.65 -1.71
CA LEU A 59 52.72 -0.73 -1.11
C LEU A 59 52.69 -0.36 0.39
N GLY A 60 53.84 0.00 0.98
CA GLY A 60 53.91 0.39 2.40
C GLY A 60 53.53 -0.75 3.35
N LEU A 61 53.75 -2.01 2.95
CA LEU A 61 53.39 -3.20 3.72
C LEU A 61 54.48 -3.61 4.73
N GLN A 62 55.61 -2.88 4.79
CA GLN A 62 56.62 -3.06 5.85
C GLN A 62 56.19 -2.37 7.15
N LYS A 63 56.50 -3.01 8.28
CA LYS A 63 56.33 -2.40 9.60
C LYS A 63 57.38 -1.29 9.76
N ASP A 64 56.94 -0.04 9.83
CA ASP A 64 57.81 1.08 10.22
C ASP A 64 58.24 0.89 11.68
N GLU A 65 59.47 0.43 11.92
CA GLU A 65 60.08 0.39 13.25
C GLU A 65 60.55 1.78 13.75
N ARG A 66 60.07 2.90 13.18
CA ARG A 66 60.43 4.25 13.64
C ARG A 66 59.25 5.21 13.67
N LYS A 67 58.62 5.28 14.84
CA LYS A 67 58.64 6.46 15.74
C LYS A 67 57.72 6.17 16.92
N THR A 68 58.34 5.78 18.03
CA THR A 68 57.85 6.17 19.35
C THR A 68 57.56 7.66 19.33
N VAL A 69 56.27 8.02 19.28
CA VAL A 69 55.80 9.39 19.48
C VAL A 69 56.27 9.81 20.87
N THR A 70 57.32 10.59 20.87
CA THR A 70 58.09 11.03 22.02
C THR A 70 57.58 12.41 22.43
N LYS A 71 57.36 12.58 23.73
CA LYS A 71 57.26 13.84 24.49
C LYS A 71 56.10 14.81 24.24
N GLU A 72 55.51 14.94 23.07
CA GLU A 72 54.49 15.98 22.84
C GLU A 72 53.10 15.61 23.39
N GLN A 73 52.81 14.32 23.56
CA GLN A 73 51.56 13.83 24.16
C GLN A 73 51.62 13.61 25.68
N GLU A 74 52.82 13.67 26.28
CA GLU A 74 53.01 13.60 27.73
C GLU A 74 52.90 14.99 28.39
N GLU A 75 53.23 16.07 27.67
CA GLU A 75 53.01 17.44 28.14
C GLU A 75 51.53 17.83 28.15
N ASN A 76 50.71 17.33 27.22
CA ASN A 76 49.27 17.56 27.20
C ASN A 76 48.49 16.78 28.29
N ARG A 77 49.09 15.75 28.93
CA ARG A 77 48.48 15.08 30.10
C ARG A 77 48.73 15.83 31.41
N ASN A 78 49.77 16.67 31.49
CA ASN A 78 50.09 17.42 32.70
C ASN A 78 49.35 18.76 32.80
N PHE A 79 48.79 19.29 31.71
CA PHE A 79 48.01 20.54 31.75
C PHE A 79 46.64 20.35 32.44
N HIS A 80 46.02 19.18 32.31
CA HIS A 80 44.71 18.89 32.92
C HIS A 80 44.76 18.28 34.33
N ARG A 81 45.95 18.02 34.89
CA ARG A 81 46.10 17.59 36.29
C ARG A 81 46.35 18.75 37.27
N HIS A 82 46.71 19.93 36.80
CA HIS A 82 47.00 21.08 37.67
C HIS A 82 45.82 22.03 37.94
N ASP A 83 44.71 21.90 37.19
CA ASP A 83 43.54 22.78 37.35
C ASP A 83 42.45 22.19 38.28
N ALA A 84 42.46 20.87 38.48
CA ALA A 84 41.55 20.20 39.42
C ALA A 84 41.97 20.33 40.91
N SER A 85 43.20 20.77 41.20
CA SER A 85 43.70 20.95 42.57
C SER A 85 43.64 22.40 43.08
N ARG A 86 43.22 23.37 42.24
CA ARG A 86 43.16 24.79 42.62
C ARG A 86 41.76 25.33 42.93
N LYS A 87 40.72 24.51 42.76
CA LYS A 87 39.30 24.91 42.97
C LYS A 87 38.63 24.30 44.21
N ALA A 88 39.42 23.82 45.17
CA ALA A 88 38.94 23.34 46.48
C ALA A 88 39.38 24.23 47.66
N LYS A 89 39.91 25.43 47.41
CA LYS A 89 40.16 26.43 48.46
C LYS A 89 39.87 27.82 47.92
N LEU A 90 38.80 28.43 48.43
CA LEU A 90 38.51 29.87 48.58
C LEU A 90 37.04 30.13 48.27
N ASP A 91 36.20 29.77 49.23
CA ASP A 91 34.98 30.50 49.48
C ASP A 91 35.37 31.64 50.44
N THR A 92 35.39 32.89 49.96
CA THR A 92 35.27 34.13 50.76
C THR A 92 35.40 35.36 49.85
N GLY A 93 34.38 36.20 49.85
CA GLY A 93 34.56 37.65 49.68
C GLY A 93 34.32 38.25 48.29
N MET A 94 33.08 38.73 48.11
CA MET A 94 32.74 40.07 47.62
C MET A 94 33.85 40.95 46.97
N ASN A 95 33.58 41.38 45.73
CA ASN A 95 33.37 42.79 45.30
C ASN A 95 34.23 43.36 44.14
N THR A 96 33.50 44.05 43.26
CA THR A 96 33.86 45.15 42.34
C THR A 96 34.76 44.98 41.10
N LYS A 97 34.06 45.09 39.95
CA LYS A 97 34.22 46.07 38.85
C LYS A 97 35.36 45.96 37.83
N SER A 98 34.90 45.62 36.62
CA SER A 98 35.05 46.34 35.33
C SER A 98 36.44 46.38 34.67
N LYS A 99 36.53 45.82 33.46
CA LYS A 99 36.24 46.52 32.20
C LYS A 99 36.27 45.56 31.00
N LYS A 100 35.31 45.80 30.09
CA LYS A 100 35.32 45.72 28.61
C LYS A 100 36.34 44.76 27.96
N GLY A 101 35.97 43.92 27.00
CA GLY A 101 34.78 43.86 26.15
C GLY A 101 35.07 42.90 24.99
N GLU A 102 34.07 42.72 24.14
CA GLU A 102 34.11 42.04 22.83
C GLU A 102 34.01 40.51 22.87
N GLY A 103 32.92 40.01 22.26
CA GLY A 103 32.74 38.59 21.95
C GLY A 103 31.58 37.89 22.66
N MET A 104 30.38 38.49 22.72
CA MET A 104 29.13 37.77 23.06
C MET A 104 27.93 38.62 22.62
N GLU A 105 27.65 38.62 21.32
CA GLU A 105 26.47 39.29 20.72
C GLU A 105 25.69 38.37 19.76
N GLU A 106 25.83 37.04 19.84
CA GLU A 106 25.15 36.14 18.89
C GLU A 106 24.26 35.02 19.48
N GLU A 107 24.12 34.89 20.80
CA GLU A 107 23.22 33.86 21.38
C GLU A 107 22.16 34.40 22.36
N ALA A 108 22.12 35.72 22.61
CA ALA A 108 21.14 36.33 23.52
C ALA A 108 20.01 37.12 22.83
N GLU A 109 20.06 37.33 21.51
CA GLU A 109 18.96 37.93 20.73
C GLU A 109 17.99 36.89 20.14
N GLY A 110 18.44 35.65 19.90
CA GLY A 110 17.60 34.57 19.39
C GLY A 110 16.51 34.12 20.37
N GLU A 111 16.83 34.08 21.67
CA GLU A 111 15.91 33.55 22.69
C GLU A 111 14.87 34.59 23.15
N LYS A 112 15.22 35.89 23.10
CA LYS A 112 14.26 37.00 23.32
C LYS A 112 13.36 37.25 22.10
N ALA A 113 13.86 37.06 20.87
CA ALA A 113 13.04 37.09 19.66
C ALA A 113 12.06 35.91 19.61
N HIS A 114 12.47 34.72 20.07
CA HIS A 114 11.61 33.54 20.13
C HIS A 114 10.51 33.66 21.20
N GLN A 115 10.81 34.17 22.40
CA GLN A 115 9.77 34.42 23.42
C GLN A 115 8.82 35.58 23.06
N ALA A 116 9.29 36.63 22.38
CA ALA A 116 8.44 37.68 21.85
C ALA A 116 7.54 37.18 20.70
N ALA A 117 8.05 36.34 19.79
CA ALA A 117 7.27 35.74 18.71
C ALA A 117 6.23 34.73 19.21
N VAL A 118 6.52 33.96 20.27
CA VAL A 118 5.57 33.01 20.87
C VAL A 118 4.44 33.74 21.62
N LEU A 119 4.72 34.89 22.26
CA LEU A 119 3.70 35.74 22.88
C LEU A 119 2.86 36.51 21.85
N LEU A 120 3.46 36.99 20.74
CA LEU A 120 2.73 37.59 19.63
C LEU A 120 1.83 36.55 18.93
N THR A 121 2.30 35.31 18.77
CA THR A 121 1.53 34.23 18.12
C THR A 121 0.38 33.73 19.00
N LYS A 122 0.50 33.77 20.33
CA LYS A 122 -0.61 33.51 21.26
C LYS A 122 -1.59 34.69 21.38
N ALA A 123 -1.16 35.93 21.18
CA ALA A 123 -2.02 37.12 21.16
C ALA A 123 -2.77 37.30 19.83
N VAL A 124 -2.20 36.85 18.70
CA VAL A 124 -2.84 36.88 17.37
C VAL A 124 -3.85 35.75 17.18
N ARG A 125 -3.77 34.65 17.95
CA ARG A 125 -4.79 33.57 17.96
C ARG A 125 -5.99 33.80 18.89
N ARG A 126 -6.09 34.95 19.58
CA ARG A 126 -7.25 35.34 20.41
C ARG A 126 -7.92 36.65 19.99
N LYS A 127 -7.77 37.03 18.71
CA LYS A 127 -8.44 38.22 18.14
C LYS A 127 -8.92 37.97 16.70
N SER A 128 -9.90 37.07 16.53
CA SER A 128 -10.78 37.10 15.34
C SER A 128 -12.25 36.78 15.65
N LEU A 129 -12.67 36.79 16.92
CA LEU A 129 -14.06 36.59 17.31
C LEU A 129 -14.52 37.67 18.30
N ALA A 130 -14.57 38.91 17.83
CA ALA A 130 -15.27 40.00 18.51
C ALA A 130 -15.49 41.19 17.55
N MET A 131 -16.51 41.10 16.70
CA MET A 131 -17.29 42.28 16.30
C MET A 131 -18.59 41.86 15.59
N LYS A 132 -19.61 41.57 16.40
CA LYS A 132 -21.02 41.99 16.25
C LYS A 132 -21.80 41.48 17.46
N LEU A 133 -21.43 42.01 18.63
CA LEU A 133 -22.16 41.82 19.90
C LEU A 133 -23.32 42.83 20.05
N SER A 134 -23.75 43.45 18.94
CA SER A 134 -24.98 44.24 18.84
C SER A 134 -26.19 43.41 18.39
N ASP A 135 -25.95 42.28 17.71
CA ASP A 135 -27.01 41.51 17.04
C ASP A 135 -27.52 40.35 17.92
N VAL A 136 -26.74 39.95 18.95
CA VAL A 136 -27.12 38.92 19.93
C VAL A 136 -27.98 39.49 21.07
N VAL A 137 -27.85 40.80 21.37
CA VAL A 137 -28.65 41.46 22.42
C VAL A 137 -30.10 41.75 21.94
N ALA A 138 -30.32 41.90 20.63
CA ALA A 138 -31.64 42.06 20.04
C ALA A 138 -32.46 40.75 19.97
N ALA A 139 -31.79 39.58 20.01
CA ALA A 139 -32.44 38.27 19.95
C ALA A 139 -32.84 37.70 21.33
N VAL A 140 -32.42 38.34 22.43
CA VAL A 140 -32.67 37.88 23.81
C VAL A 140 -33.79 38.67 24.50
N GLN A 141 -34.34 39.72 23.88
CA GLN A 141 -35.38 40.58 24.48
C GLN A 141 -36.81 40.34 23.97
N ASN A 142 -37.08 39.32 23.16
CA ASN A 142 -38.46 38.98 22.75
C ASN A 142 -38.76 37.50 23.02
N LYS A 143 -39.03 37.15 24.28
CA LYS A 143 -39.71 35.89 24.64
C LYS A 143 -40.28 35.89 26.06
N GLU A 144 -41.21 36.81 26.31
CA GLU A 144 -42.30 36.65 27.28
C GLU A 144 -43.53 37.21 26.52
N SER A 145 -44.62 36.49 26.26
CA SER A 145 -45.44 35.72 27.18
C SER A 145 -46.33 34.74 26.37
N ALA A 146 -46.58 33.54 26.89
CA ALA A 146 -47.88 32.86 26.86
C ALA A 146 -47.74 31.44 27.44
N HIS A 147 -48.01 31.31 28.74
CA HIS A 147 -48.56 30.07 29.28
C HIS A 147 -50.02 29.94 28.80
N ILE A 148 -50.49 28.70 28.57
CA ILE A 148 -51.68 28.11 29.24
C ILE A 148 -52.03 26.73 28.63
N HIS A 149 -52.10 25.76 29.54
CA HIS A 149 -52.90 24.53 29.66
C HIS A 149 -53.25 23.60 28.48
N HIS A 150 -52.91 22.32 28.71
CA HIS A 150 -53.68 21.15 28.27
C HIS A 150 -55.14 21.20 28.75
N SER A 151 -56.09 21.05 27.84
CA SER A 151 -57.39 20.45 28.12
C SER A 151 -58.10 19.98 26.86
N SER A 152 -58.95 19.00 27.09
CA SER A 152 -59.72 18.10 26.22
C SER A 152 -60.79 18.71 25.32
N ALA A 153 -61.06 17.96 24.24
CA ALA A 153 -62.24 17.94 23.36
C ALA A 153 -62.37 19.04 22.28
N PRO A 154 -62.73 18.67 21.03
CA PRO A 154 -62.91 19.64 19.95
C PRO A 154 -64.20 20.45 20.16
N PRO A 155 -64.21 21.77 19.90
CA PRO A 155 -65.39 22.58 20.08
C PRO A 155 -66.41 22.30 18.97
N ALA A 156 -67.68 22.16 19.36
CA ALA A 156 -68.81 22.06 18.46
C ALA A 156 -68.92 23.31 17.56
N ILE A 157 -68.90 23.10 16.24
CA ILE A 157 -69.10 24.15 15.24
C ILE A 157 -70.57 24.58 15.27
N LYS A 158 -70.84 25.80 15.74
CA LYS A 158 -72.15 26.44 15.53
C LYS A 158 -72.26 26.90 14.07
N PRO A 159 -73.41 26.69 13.39
CA PRO A 159 -73.55 27.10 11.99
C PRO A 159 -73.51 28.63 11.88
N LYS A 160 -72.57 29.15 11.09
CA LYS A 160 -72.53 30.58 10.74
C LYS A 160 -73.76 30.94 9.91
N ARG A 161 -74.34 32.11 10.22
CA ARG A 161 -75.47 32.70 9.50
C ARG A 161 -75.15 32.83 8.00
N LYS A 162 -76.15 32.55 7.16
CA LYS A 162 -76.10 32.77 5.71
C LYS A 162 -75.73 34.23 5.41
N GLY A 163 -74.67 34.42 4.62
CA GLY A 163 -74.40 35.66 3.90
C GLY A 163 -73.16 36.42 4.35
N GLU A 164 -71.97 35.86 4.14
CA GLU A 164 -70.70 36.60 4.03
C GLU A 164 -69.70 35.67 3.34
N TYR A 165 -69.54 35.80 2.02
CA TYR A 165 -68.48 35.12 1.29
C TYR A 165 -67.17 35.88 1.57
N SER A 166 -66.31 35.33 2.42
CA SER A 166 -64.93 35.81 2.56
C SER A 166 -64.23 35.69 1.20
N ALA A 167 -63.40 36.68 0.86
CA ALA A 167 -62.60 36.66 -0.36
C ALA A 167 -61.92 35.29 -0.55
N PRO A 168 -61.88 34.75 -1.79
CA PRO A 168 -61.34 33.42 -2.04
C PRO A 168 -59.89 33.34 -1.52
N LEU A 169 -59.62 32.30 -0.74
CA LEU A 169 -58.28 32.05 -0.19
C LEU A 169 -57.26 31.99 -1.34
N PRO A 170 -56.09 32.64 -1.21
CA PRO A 170 -55.02 32.55 -2.19
C PRO A 170 -54.64 31.08 -2.47
N ILE A 171 -54.33 30.75 -3.72
CA ILE A 171 -53.99 29.38 -4.17
C ILE A 171 -52.90 28.73 -3.29
N ASP A 172 -51.93 29.50 -2.79
CA ASP A 172 -50.85 28.98 -1.95
C ASP A 172 -51.32 28.55 -0.55
N GLN A 173 -52.40 29.13 -0.02
CA GLN A 173 -52.99 28.70 1.25
C GLN A 173 -53.76 27.38 1.09
N TRP A 174 -54.28 27.07 -0.10
CA TRP A 174 -54.91 25.78 -0.39
C TRP A 174 -53.89 24.62 -0.38
N LYS A 175 -52.66 24.84 -0.86
CA LYS A 175 -51.59 23.84 -0.76
C LYS A 175 -51.23 23.52 0.69
N SER A 176 -51.14 24.55 1.53
CA SER A 176 -50.88 24.37 2.97
C SER A 176 -52.02 23.64 3.67
N TRP A 177 -53.27 23.95 3.32
CA TRP A 177 -54.45 23.23 3.83
C TRP A 177 -54.46 21.75 3.43
N LEU A 178 -54.14 21.42 2.16
CA LEU A 178 -54.03 20.03 1.70
C LEU A 178 -53.00 19.21 2.49
N SER A 179 -51.89 19.85 2.89
CA SER A 179 -50.87 19.20 3.74
C SER A 179 -51.37 18.97 5.18
N GLN A 180 -52.21 19.87 5.72
CA GLN A 180 -52.74 19.76 7.09
C GLN A 180 -53.82 18.69 7.25
N ILE A 181 -54.59 18.41 6.18
CA ILE A 181 -55.63 17.38 6.21
C ILE A 181 -55.09 15.96 6.04
N GLY A 182 -53.76 15.79 5.88
CA GLY A 182 -53.12 14.48 5.94
C GLY A 182 -53.36 13.58 4.73
N VAL A 183 -53.71 14.14 3.56
CA VAL A 183 -53.95 13.34 2.33
C VAL A 183 -52.71 12.53 1.95
N SER A 184 -51.50 13.07 2.16
CA SER A 184 -50.26 12.34 1.93
C SER A 184 -50.13 11.14 2.87
N GLN A 185 -50.52 11.26 4.15
CA GLN A 185 -50.48 10.16 5.10
C GLN A 185 -51.47 9.06 4.73
N TYR A 186 -52.69 9.45 4.33
CA TYR A 186 -53.72 8.50 3.89
C TYR A 186 -53.25 7.65 2.69
N VAL A 187 -52.54 8.26 1.74
CA VAL A 187 -51.96 7.53 0.61
C VAL A 187 -50.77 6.68 1.02
N MET A 188 -49.94 7.14 1.97
CA MET A 188 -48.83 6.34 2.51
C MET A 188 -49.32 5.08 3.24
N ASP A 189 -50.38 5.20 4.04
CA ASP A 189 -51.00 4.08 4.74
C ASP A 189 -51.60 3.06 3.74
N ALA A 190 -52.10 3.53 2.60
CA ALA A 190 -52.65 2.69 1.53
C ALA A 190 -51.57 1.88 0.78
N LEU A 191 -50.32 2.34 0.77
CA LEU A 191 -49.20 1.69 0.07
C LEU A 191 -48.54 0.57 0.90
N ASP A 192 -48.97 0.37 2.14
CA ASP A 192 -48.50 -0.70 3.06
C ASP A 192 -46.97 -0.80 3.11
N LEU A 193 -46.31 0.35 3.31
CA LEU A 193 -44.87 0.43 3.29
C LEU A 193 -44.24 -0.16 4.57
N PRO A 194 -43.12 -0.88 4.45
CA PRO A 194 -42.29 -1.27 5.60
C PRO A 194 -41.91 -0.08 6.49
N ASP A 195 -41.82 -0.29 7.80
CA ASP A 195 -41.45 0.76 8.77
C ASP A 195 -40.00 1.29 8.61
N ASP A 196 -39.14 0.52 7.94
CA ASP A 196 -37.75 0.89 7.67
C ASP A 196 -37.63 1.69 6.36
N GLU A 197 -37.11 2.92 6.43
CA GLU A 197 -37.02 3.85 5.29
C GLU A 197 -36.29 3.26 4.07
N VAL A 198 -35.26 2.44 4.31
CA VAL A 198 -34.46 1.81 3.23
C VAL A 198 -35.26 0.73 2.52
N THR A 199 -35.93 -0.12 3.30
CA THR A 199 -36.78 -1.21 2.80
C THR A 199 -38.03 -0.65 2.12
N ALA A 200 -38.61 0.44 2.63
CA ALA A 200 -39.75 1.13 2.03
C ALA A 200 -39.43 1.71 0.64
N PHE A 201 -38.25 2.31 0.48
CA PHE A 201 -37.80 2.83 -0.81
C PHE A 201 -37.61 1.71 -1.85
N GLU A 202 -36.97 0.60 -1.46
CA GLU A 202 -36.81 -0.55 -2.35
C GLU A 202 -38.14 -1.25 -2.66
N TYR A 203 -39.05 -1.31 -1.70
CA TYR A 203 -40.40 -1.85 -1.86
C TYR A 203 -41.18 -1.06 -2.90
N MET A 204 -41.16 0.28 -2.81
CA MET A 204 -41.79 1.17 -3.79
C MET A 204 -41.17 1.05 -5.18
N GLN A 205 -39.84 0.91 -5.28
CA GLN A 205 -39.17 0.73 -6.59
C GLN A 205 -39.52 -0.59 -7.29
N LYS A 206 -39.76 -1.65 -6.52
CA LYS A 206 -40.08 -3.00 -7.03
C LYS A 206 -41.59 -3.20 -7.26
N MET A 207 -42.42 -2.24 -6.85
CA MET A 207 -43.87 -2.34 -6.91
C MET A 207 -44.35 -2.39 -8.37
N SER A 208 -45.03 -3.47 -8.75
CA SER A 208 -45.61 -3.58 -10.09
C SER A 208 -46.82 -2.65 -10.22
N ARG A 209 -47.13 -2.24 -11.46
CA ARG A 209 -48.32 -1.42 -11.73
C ARG A 209 -49.59 -2.14 -11.28
N GLU A 210 -49.66 -3.45 -11.45
CA GLU A 210 -50.79 -4.27 -11.00
C GLU A 210 -50.94 -4.25 -9.47
N GLN A 211 -49.83 -4.38 -8.73
CA GLN A 211 -49.82 -4.31 -7.27
C GLN A 211 -50.21 -2.92 -6.77
N LEU A 212 -49.66 -1.87 -7.39
CA LEU A 212 -49.99 -0.48 -7.08
C LEU A 212 -51.49 -0.20 -7.30
N VAL A 213 -52.05 -0.64 -8.42
CA VAL A 213 -53.48 -0.50 -8.71
C VAL A 213 -54.32 -1.26 -7.68
N GLN A 214 -53.93 -2.46 -7.28
CA GLN A 214 -54.65 -3.24 -6.26
C GLN A 214 -54.67 -2.53 -4.91
N LEU A 215 -53.51 -2.08 -4.42
CA LEU A 215 -53.38 -1.38 -3.13
C LEU A 215 -54.18 -0.07 -3.12
N LEU A 216 -54.03 0.75 -4.16
CA LEU A 216 -54.73 2.03 -4.26
C LEU A 216 -56.25 1.85 -4.48
N THR A 217 -56.68 0.77 -5.13
CA THR A 217 -58.12 0.45 -5.27
C THR A 217 -58.71 0.00 -3.95
N ALA A 218 -57.98 -0.79 -3.15
CA ALA A 218 -58.43 -1.22 -1.83
C ALA A 218 -58.62 -0.05 -0.85
N ALA A 219 -57.93 1.07 -1.10
CA ALA A 219 -58.04 2.31 -0.32
C ALA A 219 -58.88 3.41 -1.01
N ASP A 220 -59.71 3.07 -2.01
CA ASP A 220 -60.60 3.99 -2.74
C ASP A 220 -59.89 5.19 -3.43
N VAL A 221 -58.60 5.05 -3.75
CA VAL A 221 -57.76 6.09 -4.40
C VAL A 221 -57.15 5.62 -5.73
N ALA A 222 -57.80 4.69 -6.42
CA ALA A 222 -57.34 4.10 -7.69
C ALA A 222 -56.97 5.12 -8.78
N GLY A 223 -57.62 6.30 -8.78
CA GLY A 223 -57.34 7.37 -9.75
C GLY A 223 -55.94 7.99 -9.65
N LEU A 224 -55.18 7.69 -8.58
CA LEU A 224 -53.80 8.12 -8.41
C LEU A 224 -52.78 7.14 -9.00
N ALA A 225 -53.21 5.95 -9.46
CA ALA A 225 -52.29 4.90 -9.90
C ALA A 225 -51.37 5.32 -11.05
N ASP A 226 -51.86 6.12 -12.01
CA ASP A 226 -51.03 6.64 -13.10
C ASP A 226 -49.98 7.64 -12.60
N VAL A 227 -50.37 8.53 -11.68
CA VAL A 227 -49.46 9.53 -11.09
C VAL A 227 -48.35 8.84 -10.27
N PHE A 228 -48.70 7.80 -9.53
CA PHE A 228 -47.72 7.00 -8.79
C PHE A 228 -46.87 6.13 -9.70
N ALA A 229 -47.43 5.53 -10.75
CA ALA A 229 -46.67 4.77 -11.73
C ALA A 229 -45.65 5.66 -12.44
N GLU A 230 -46.04 6.86 -12.87
CA GLU A 230 -45.13 7.87 -13.43
C GLU A 230 -44.09 8.33 -12.41
N GLY A 231 -44.50 8.56 -11.15
CA GLY A 231 -43.59 8.93 -10.05
C GLY A 231 -42.54 7.85 -9.74
N ILE A 232 -42.96 6.59 -9.71
CA ILE A 232 -42.08 5.41 -9.55
C ILE A 232 -41.17 5.27 -10.78
N GLU A 233 -41.68 5.52 -11.99
CA GLU A 233 -40.88 5.55 -13.22
C GLU A 233 -39.87 6.70 -13.24
N MET A 234 -40.19 7.85 -12.64
CA MET A 234 -39.25 8.96 -12.47
C MET A 234 -38.20 8.66 -11.40
N LEU A 235 -38.60 8.05 -10.29
CA LEU A 235 -37.68 7.55 -9.25
C LEU A 235 -36.75 6.47 -9.80
N SER A 236 -37.25 5.61 -10.67
CA SER A 236 -36.48 4.54 -11.32
C SER A 236 -35.48 5.09 -12.35
N LYS A 237 -35.70 6.30 -12.86
CA LYS A 237 -34.80 7.03 -13.76
C LYS A 237 -33.82 7.98 -13.04
N GLN A 238 -33.83 8.08 -11.71
CA GLN A 238 -32.87 8.91 -10.97
C GLN A 238 -31.46 8.29 -10.94
N VAL A 239 -30.74 8.49 -12.04
CA VAL A 239 -29.30 8.25 -12.13
C VAL A 239 -28.59 9.46 -11.54
N ALA A 240 -27.53 9.24 -10.75
CA ALA A 240 -26.68 10.33 -10.30
C ALA A 240 -26.18 11.13 -11.52
N SER A 241 -26.23 12.46 -11.46
CA SER A 241 -25.99 13.32 -12.62
C SER A 241 -24.56 13.27 -13.17
N SER A 242 -23.61 12.71 -12.42
CA SER A 242 -22.21 12.52 -12.82
C SER A 242 -21.53 11.50 -11.90
N GLY A 243 -20.38 10.96 -12.34
CA GLY A 243 -19.57 10.07 -11.50
C GLY A 243 -19.15 10.73 -10.18
N SER A 244 -18.83 12.03 -10.20
CA SER A 244 -18.49 12.80 -9.00
C SER A 244 -19.67 12.93 -8.03
N ALA A 245 -20.88 13.15 -8.54
CA ALA A 245 -22.09 13.18 -7.72
C ALA A 245 -22.37 11.81 -7.09
N LEU A 246 -22.20 10.72 -7.86
CA LEU A 246 -22.34 9.36 -7.32
C LEU A 246 -21.28 9.07 -6.25
N ASN A 247 -20.05 9.53 -6.44
CA ASN A 247 -19.01 9.35 -5.45
C ASN A 247 -19.31 10.07 -4.13
N VAL A 248 -19.94 11.25 -4.15
CA VAL A 248 -20.41 11.91 -2.92
C VAL A 248 -21.36 11.01 -2.13
N LYS A 249 -22.27 10.29 -2.81
CA LYS A 249 -23.10 9.24 -2.18
C LYS A 249 -22.21 8.13 -1.62
N TYR A 250 -21.28 7.60 -2.41
CA TYR A 250 -20.35 6.53 -2.00
C TYR A 250 -19.46 6.91 -0.82
N GLN A 251 -19.13 8.19 -0.62
CA GLN A 251 -18.39 8.62 0.56
C GLN A 251 -19.15 8.36 1.87
N GLN A 252 -20.49 8.37 1.82
CA GLN A 252 -21.37 8.15 2.97
C GLN A 252 -21.65 6.66 3.22
N VAL A 253 -21.79 5.87 2.16
CA VAL A 253 -22.23 4.45 2.21
C VAL A 253 -21.10 3.44 2.05
N GLY A 254 -19.93 3.85 1.56
CA GLY A 254 -18.80 2.95 1.34
C GLY A 254 -18.30 2.34 2.65
N LYS A 255 -18.11 1.02 2.67
CA LYS A 255 -17.72 0.25 3.86
C LYS A 255 -16.23 0.42 4.20
N PHE A 256 -15.40 0.75 3.20
CA PHE A 256 -13.99 1.05 3.40
C PHE A 256 -13.44 1.99 2.32
N GLU A 257 -12.34 2.67 2.63
CA GLU A 257 -11.59 3.50 1.68
C GLU A 257 -10.56 2.66 0.92
N MET A 258 -10.52 2.79 -0.40
CA MET A 258 -9.48 2.19 -1.23
C MET A 258 -8.22 3.03 -1.12
N GLY A 259 -7.15 2.45 -0.58
CA GLY A 259 -5.87 3.16 -0.42
C GLY A 259 -4.99 3.04 -1.66
N TYR A 260 -4.57 4.18 -2.19
CA TYR A 260 -3.65 4.28 -3.33
C TYR A 260 -2.34 4.98 -2.94
N GLY A 261 -1.24 4.56 -3.54
CA GLY A 261 0.09 5.12 -3.34
C GLY A 261 0.36 6.29 -4.28
N THR A 262 1.51 6.94 -4.06
CA THR A 262 2.07 8.00 -4.90
C THR A 262 3.14 7.46 -5.84
N LEU A 263 3.65 8.31 -6.73
CA LEU A 263 4.74 7.96 -7.65
C LEU A 263 6.01 7.47 -6.94
N ASP A 264 6.29 7.91 -5.72
CA ASP A 264 7.44 7.42 -4.93
C ASP A 264 7.36 5.91 -4.71
N VAL A 265 6.16 5.40 -4.43
CA VAL A 265 5.92 3.96 -4.27
C VAL A 265 6.07 3.26 -5.61
N PHE A 266 5.54 3.87 -6.69
CA PHE A 266 5.66 3.33 -8.04
C PHE A 266 7.12 3.08 -8.43
N PHE A 267 7.98 4.10 -8.32
CA PHE A 267 9.40 4.00 -8.69
C PHE A 267 10.22 3.18 -7.69
N GLY A 268 9.87 3.21 -6.40
CA GLY A 268 10.52 2.42 -5.36
C GLY A 268 10.38 0.91 -5.55
N GLY A 269 9.29 0.48 -6.18
CA GLY A 269 9.04 -0.93 -6.47
C GLY A 269 8.82 -1.78 -5.22
N LEU A 270 8.74 -3.11 -5.41
CA LEU A 270 8.53 -4.05 -4.31
C LEU A 270 9.70 -4.10 -3.32
N ASP A 271 10.92 -3.88 -3.79
CA ASP A 271 12.10 -3.90 -2.93
C ASP A 271 12.05 -2.82 -1.84
N GLN A 272 11.66 -1.59 -2.19
CA GLN A 272 11.51 -0.53 -1.20
C GLN A 272 10.28 -0.79 -0.30
N LEU A 273 9.25 -1.44 -0.82
CA LEU A 273 7.99 -1.68 -0.11
C LEU A 273 8.07 -2.82 0.92
N LEU A 274 8.74 -3.92 0.56
CA LEU A 274 8.78 -5.17 1.32
C LEU A 274 10.20 -5.64 1.68
N GLY A 275 11.24 -5.09 1.04
CA GLY A 275 12.59 -5.65 1.05
C GLY A 275 12.80 -6.66 -0.09
N PRO A 276 14.05 -7.12 -0.31
CA PRO A 276 14.35 -8.13 -1.32
C PRO A 276 13.76 -9.51 -0.96
N PRO A 277 13.55 -10.41 -1.94
CA PRO A 277 13.15 -11.78 -1.68
C PRO A 277 14.15 -12.48 -0.76
N GLN A 278 13.64 -13.32 0.13
CA GLN A 278 14.45 -14.04 1.11
C GLN A 278 14.84 -15.43 0.58
N MET A 279 15.89 -16.01 1.15
CA MET A 279 16.29 -17.39 0.89
C MET A 279 16.48 -18.11 2.21
N ALA A 280 16.07 -19.38 2.25
CA ALA A 280 16.20 -20.20 3.45
C ALA A 280 16.97 -21.48 3.14
N LYS A 281 17.80 -21.91 4.08
CA LYS A 281 18.55 -23.17 3.96
C LYS A 281 17.59 -24.35 3.99
N ASP A 282 17.77 -25.25 3.03
CA ASP A 282 17.09 -26.53 3.04
C ASP A 282 18.05 -27.64 3.45
N GLU A 283 18.09 -27.94 4.75
CA GLU A 283 18.96 -29.00 5.31
C GLU A 283 18.67 -30.38 4.69
N ALA A 284 17.45 -30.62 4.20
CA ALA A 284 17.09 -31.87 3.53
C ALA A 284 17.67 -31.95 2.10
N ASN A 285 17.92 -30.81 1.45
CA ASN A 285 18.40 -30.71 0.08
C ASN A 285 19.80 -30.06 0.01
N GLY A 286 20.72 -30.57 0.84
CA GLY A 286 22.15 -30.20 0.80
C GLY A 286 22.51 -28.88 1.48
N GLY A 287 21.57 -28.24 2.20
CA GLY A 287 21.81 -27.07 3.04
C GLY A 287 21.97 -25.74 2.29
N TYR A 288 21.79 -25.73 0.96
CA TYR A 288 21.87 -24.53 0.15
C TYR A 288 20.63 -23.64 0.36
N PRO A 289 20.80 -22.31 0.53
CA PRO A 289 19.67 -21.39 0.59
C PRO A 289 18.93 -21.30 -0.74
N THR A 290 17.61 -21.47 -0.73
CA THR A 290 16.76 -21.32 -1.93
C THR A 290 15.56 -20.42 -1.65
N ILE A 291 15.02 -19.79 -2.71
CA ILE A 291 13.75 -19.05 -2.63
C ILE A 291 12.61 -20.04 -2.36
N LEU A 292 12.60 -21.19 -3.04
CA LEU A 292 11.60 -22.22 -2.85
C LEU A 292 11.45 -22.60 -1.37
N LYS A 293 12.55 -22.75 -0.64
CA LYS A 293 12.51 -23.03 0.79
C LYS A 293 12.04 -21.85 1.63
N ALA A 294 12.35 -20.61 1.23
CA ALA A 294 11.80 -19.43 1.90
C ALA A 294 10.28 -19.35 1.72
N MET A 295 9.77 -19.63 0.51
CA MET A 295 8.33 -19.73 0.23
C MET A 295 7.68 -20.85 1.05
N ASP A 296 8.30 -22.03 1.13
CA ASP A 296 7.83 -23.12 1.99
C ASP A 296 7.73 -22.67 3.45
N ASN A 297 8.78 -22.02 3.97
CA ASN A 297 8.77 -21.51 5.33
C ASN A 297 7.66 -20.46 5.53
N GLU A 298 7.46 -19.52 4.60
CA GLU A 298 6.40 -18.49 4.64
C GLU A 298 5.00 -19.09 4.79
N HIS A 299 4.77 -20.31 4.33
CA HIS A 299 3.47 -20.99 4.37
C HIS A 299 3.32 -22.06 5.45
N THR A 300 4.43 -22.51 6.06
CA THR A 300 4.44 -23.66 6.97
C THR A 300 4.93 -23.35 8.38
N GLN A 301 5.57 -22.20 8.62
CA GLN A 301 6.17 -21.87 9.93
C GLN A 301 5.51 -20.68 10.67
N PRO A 302 5.10 -19.58 10.01
CA PRO A 302 4.52 -18.42 10.69
C PRO A 302 3.22 -18.73 11.45
N LYS A 303 2.82 -17.78 12.31
CA LYS A 303 1.65 -17.92 13.20
C LYS A 303 0.33 -18.13 12.46
N ASP A 304 0.22 -17.67 11.23
CA ASP A 304 -1.01 -17.74 10.44
C ASP A 304 -1.12 -18.99 9.57
N THR A 305 -0.09 -19.84 9.58
CA THR A 305 0.00 -21.10 8.81
C THR A 305 -1.21 -21.99 8.98
N MET A 306 -1.60 -22.25 10.24
CA MET A 306 -2.68 -23.18 10.62
C MET A 306 -4.00 -22.48 10.94
N ILE A 307 -4.07 -21.17 10.76
CA ILE A 307 -5.27 -20.41 11.07
C ILE A 307 -6.20 -20.47 9.86
N GLU A 308 -7.37 -21.06 10.06
CA GLU A 308 -8.42 -21.10 9.05
C GLU A 308 -8.90 -19.69 8.69
N TYR A 309 -9.13 -19.48 7.41
CA TYR A 309 -9.76 -18.30 6.87
C TYR A 309 -10.67 -18.66 5.70
N THR A 310 -11.76 -17.93 5.56
CA THR A 310 -12.63 -18.02 4.39
C THR A 310 -12.23 -16.93 3.40
N CYS A 311 -11.82 -17.35 2.21
CA CYS A 311 -11.53 -16.43 1.12
C CYS A 311 -12.83 -15.84 0.55
N HIS A 312 -12.78 -14.64 -0.04
CA HIS A 312 -13.96 -14.02 -0.68
C HIS A 312 -14.55 -14.84 -1.82
N ASN A 313 -13.77 -15.77 -2.38
CA ASN A 313 -14.28 -16.71 -3.39
C ASN A 313 -15.12 -17.85 -2.79
N GLY A 314 -15.23 -17.95 -1.47
CA GLY A 314 -16.04 -18.93 -0.74
C GLY A 314 -15.28 -20.16 -0.23
N THR A 315 -13.97 -20.28 -0.50
CA THR A 315 -13.16 -21.42 -0.01
C THR A 315 -12.65 -21.14 1.41
N THR A 316 -12.88 -22.07 2.34
CA THR A 316 -12.29 -22.04 3.69
C THR A 316 -11.08 -22.96 3.76
N THR A 317 -9.91 -22.44 4.15
CA THR A 317 -8.62 -23.17 4.09
C THR A 317 -7.58 -22.57 5.05
N THR A 318 -6.36 -23.11 5.04
CA THR A 318 -5.18 -22.58 5.75
C THR A 318 -4.01 -22.36 4.79
N SER A 319 -3.03 -21.53 5.16
CA SER A 319 -1.85 -21.32 4.29
C SER A 319 -1.06 -22.61 4.05
N GLN A 320 -1.01 -23.50 5.05
CA GLN A 320 -0.32 -24.79 4.92
C GLN A 320 -1.00 -25.68 3.87
N ILE A 321 -2.33 -25.78 3.91
CA ILE A 321 -3.10 -26.62 2.97
C ILE A 321 -2.94 -26.09 1.55
N GLU A 322 -2.95 -24.78 1.37
CA GLU A 322 -2.76 -24.16 0.05
C GLU A 322 -1.35 -24.36 -0.50
N TRP A 323 -0.33 -24.34 0.36
CA TRP A 323 1.04 -24.68 -0.04
C TRP A 323 1.18 -26.16 -0.41
N GLU A 324 0.64 -27.06 0.40
CA GLU A 324 0.59 -28.49 0.12
C GLU A 324 -0.08 -28.76 -1.25
N PHE A 325 -1.22 -28.11 -1.51
CA PHE A 325 -1.98 -28.26 -2.75
C PHE A 325 -1.16 -27.95 -4.02
N VAL A 326 -0.26 -26.96 -3.97
CA VAL A 326 0.52 -26.55 -5.15
C VAL A 326 1.90 -27.21 -5.24
N TYR A 327 2.52 -27.52 -4.10
CA TYR A 327 3.93 -27.91 -4.05
C TYR A 327 4.12 -29.42 -3.89
N ALA A 328 3.34 -30.05 -3.03
CA ALA A 328 3.48 -31.48 -2.75
C ALA A 328 2.11 -32.09 -2.40
N PRO A 329 1.14 -32.09 -3.34
CA PRO A 329 -0.20 -32.51 -3.02
C PRO A 329 -0.30 -34.02 -2.83
N ASP A 330 -1.12 -34.44 -1.87
CA ASP A 330 -1.64 -35.80 -1.82
C ASP A 330 -2.79 -35.93 -2.83
N LEU A 331 -2.52 -36.57 -3.97
CA LEU A 331 -3.50 -36.74 -5.05
C LEU A 331 -4.73 -37.56 -4.65
N LYS A 332 -4.71 -38.24 -3.50
CA LYS A 332 -5.87 -38.97 -2.95
C LYS A 332 -6.66 -38.13 -1.95
N LYS A 333 -6.10 -37.02 -1.48
CA LYS A 333 -6.74 -36.13 -0.51
C LYS A 333 -7.73 -35.22 -1.22
N GLU A 334 -8.90 -35.08 -0.59
CA GLU A 334 -9.85 -34.06 -1.00
C GLU A 334 -9.44 -32.73 -0.38
N TYR A 335 -9.05 -31.77 -1.23
CA TYR A 335 -8.72 -30.43 -0.80
C TYR A 335 -9.98 -29.56 -0.61
N PRO A 336 -9.92 -28.52 0.24
CA PRO A 336 -11.05 -27.61 0.42
C PRO A 336 -11.53 -27.02 -0.90
N GLU A 337 -12.80 -26.67 -1.04
CA GLU A 337 -13.34 -26.06 -2.26
C GLU A 337 -14.44 -25.05 -1.91
N ARG A 338 -14.81 -24.19 -2.87
CA ARG A 338 -15.96 -23.30 -2.79
C ARG A 338 -17.23 -24.10 -2.52
N SER A 339 -18.07 -23.59 -1.62
CA SER A 339 -19.36 -24.22 -1.30
C SER A 339 -20.22 -24.37 -2.56
N GLY A 340 -20.81 -25.54 -2.77
CA GLY A 340 -21.70 -25.84 -3.90
C GLY A 340 -21.00 -26.16 -5.22
N PHE A 341 -19.67 -26.04 -5.31
CA PHE A 341 -18.96 -26.31 -6.59
C PHE A 341 -18.93 -27.80 -6.91
N ARG A 342 -18.71 -28.68 -5.92
CA ARG A 342 -18.66 -30.13 -6.16
C ARG A 342 -20.00 -30.67 -6.64
N GLU A 343 -21.10 -30.10 -6.15
CA GLU A 343 -22.45 -30.53 -6.48
C GLU A 343 -22.93 -29.98 -7.83
N ASN A 344 -22.58 -28.72 -8.13
CA ASN A 344 -23.17 -27.98 -9.26
C ASN A 344 -22.22 -27.75 -10.45
N ALA A 345 -20.91 -27.93 -10.26
CA ALA A 345 -19.88 -27.63 -11.26
C ALA A 345 -18.56 -28.37 -10.96
N ASP A 346 -18.62 -29.69 -10.78
CA ASP A 346 -17.45 -30.51 -10.43
C ASP A 346 -16.28 -30.32 -11.43
N GLU A 347 -16.57 -30.09 -12.71
CA GLU A 347 -15.54 -29.84 -13.72
C GLU A 347 -14.73 -28.56 -13.47
N ARG A 348 -15.28 -27.61 -12.70
CA ARG A 348 -14.67 -26.33 -12.34
C ARG A 348 -13.94 -26.35 -11.00
N CYS A 349 -14.01 -27.46 -10.27
CA CYS A 349 -13.26 -27.63 -9.04
C CYS A 349 -11.76 -27.64 -9.31
N ARG A 350 -10.99 -27.09 -8.38
CA ARG A 350 -9.54 -27.06 -8.44
C ARG A 350 -8.98 -28.48 -8.33
N LYS A 351 -7.98 -28.77 -9.16
CA LYS A 351 -7.36 -30.11 -9.24
C LYS A 351 -5.89 -30.02 -8.81
N PRO A 352 -5.46 -30.81 -7.80
CA PRO A 352 -4.05 -30.86 -7.44
C PRO A 352 -3.24 -31.43 -8.60
N LYS A 353 -2.02 -30.91 -8.79
CA LYS A 353 -1.05 -31.38 -9.79
C LYS A 353 0.32 -31.48 -9.13
N THR A 354 1.10 -32.47 -9.51
CA THR A 354 2.50 -32.57 -9.07
C THR A 354 3.33 -31.45 -9.71
N VAL A 355 4.46 -31.13 -9.09
CA VAL A 355 5.40 -30.13 -9.64
C VAL A 355 5.88 -30.56 -11.02
N ASP A 356 6.21 -31.83 -11.22
CA ASP A 356 6.67 -32.32 -12.53
C ASP A 356 5.63 -32.08 -13.64
N ALA A 357 4.37 -32.42 -13.40
CA ALA A 357 3.29 -32.16 -14.35
C ALA A 357 3.07 -30.66 -14.59
N LEU A 358 3.23 -29.83 -13.55
CA LEU A 358 3.14 -28.39 -13.67
C LEU A 358 4.31 -27.80 -14.48
N MET A 359 5.50 -28.40 -14.41
CA MET A 359 6.67 -28.00 -15.20
C MET A 359 6.52 -28.40 -16.68
N GLU A 360 5.85 -29.53 -16.98
CA GLU A 360 5.44 -29.89 -18.34
C GLU A 360 4.45 -28.86 -18.90
N ASP A 361 3.39 -28.54 -18.14
CA ASP A 361 2.42 -27.49 -18.50
C ASP A 361 3.11 -26.13 -18.73
N LEU A 362 4.08 -25.78 -17.89
CA LEU A 362 4.86 -24.54 -18.01
C LEU A 362 5.62 -24.49 -19.34
N GLU A 363 6.32 -25.57 -19.68
CA GLU A 363 7.09 -25.68 -20.91
C GLU A 363 6.18 -25.53 -22.13
N GLU A 364 5.03 -26.19 -22.12
CA GLU A 364 4.07 -26.14 -23.21
C GLU A 364 3.38 -24.78 -23.38
N ASN A 365 2.92 -24.18 -22.28
CA ASN A 365 2.02 -23.02 -22.33
C ASN A 365 2.74 -21.68 -22.23
N ALA A 366 3.99 -21.64 -21.77
CA ALA A 366 4.71 -20.37 -21.57
C ALA A 366 6.18 -20.41 -21.99
N ASN A 367 6.99 -21.31 -21.43
CA ASN A 367 8.45 -21.21 -21.52
C ASN A 367 9.00 -21.39 -22.94
N ARG A 368 8.40 -22.28 -23.75
CA ARG A 368 8.74 -22.37 -25.18
C ARG A 368 8.54 -21.04 -25.90
N ALA A 369 7.35 -20.46 -25.77
CA ALA A 369 7.00 -19.19 -26.41
C ALA A 369 7.87 -18.03 -25.89
N LEU A 370 8.18 -17.97 -24.60
CA LEU A 370 9.08 -16.95 -24.03
C LEU A 370 10.47 -17.02 -24.66
N ARG A 371 11.06 -18.22 -24.78
CA ARG A 371 12.38 -18.38 -25.41
C ARG A 371 12.36 -18.02 -26.89
N GLU A 372 11.34 -18.45 -27.63
CA GLU A 372 11.17 -18.12 -29.05
C GLU A 372 11.07 -16.60 -29.29
N ASN A 373 10.50 -15.86 -28.34
CA ASN A 373 10.38 -14.40 -28.39
C ASN A 373 11.56 -13.67 -27.71
N GLY A 374 12.63 -14.37 -27.30
CA GLY A 374 13.80 -13.75 -26.69
C GLY A 374 13.57 -13.18 -25.30
N HIS A 375 12.62 -13.73 -24.55
CA HIS A 375 12.30 -13.35 -23.17
C HIS A 375 12.83 -14.38 -22.17
N SER A 376 13.05 -13.95 -20.92
CA SER A 376 13.39 -14.83 -19.81
C SER A 376 12.25 -15.80 -19.51
N THR A 377 12.60 -17.07 -19.30
CA THR A 377 11.66 -18.14 -18.92
C THR A 377 11.25 -18.03 -17.45
N LEU A 378 10.11 -18.60 -17.12
CA LEU A 378 9.72 -18.82 -15.73
C LEU A 378 10.52 -19.96 -15.10
N ILE A 379 10.77 -19.84 -13.79
CA ILE A 379 11.32 -20.87 -12.92
C ILE A 379 10.24 -21.49 -12.02
N VAL A 380 10.57 -22.58 -11.31
CA VAL A 380 9.61 -23.33 -10.49
C VAL A 380 8.92 -22.46 -9.43
N GLU A 381 9.67 -21.59 -8.76
CA GLU A 381 9.14 -20.68 -7.73
C GLU A 381 8.06 -19.76 -8.28
N GLU A 382 8.24 -19.24 -9.50
CA GLU A 382 7.32 -18.30 -10.14
C GLU A 382 6.02 -18.98 -10.53
N VAL A 383 6.08 -20.22 -11.03
CA VAL A 383 4.89 -20.97 -11.40
C VAL A 383 4.10 -21.40 -10.17
N LEU A 384 4.78 -21.88 -9.14
CA LEU A 384 4.13 -22.22 -7.86
C LEU A 384 3.47 -21.00 -7.23
N ALA A 385 4.16 -19.86 -7.20
CA ALA A 385 3.64 -18.62 -6.63
C ALA A 385 2.45 -18.09 -7.45
N GLY A 386 2.55 -18.09 -8.79
CA GLY A 386 1.43 -17.76 -9.67
C GLY A 386 0.21 -18.65 -9.40
N LYS A 387 0.42 -19.96 -9.27
CA LYS A 387 -0.65 -20.92 -8.98
C LYS A 387 -1.27 -20.69 -7.60
N LEU A 388 -0.48 -20.36 -6.58
CA LEU A 388 -0.99 -19.96 -5.26
C LEU A 388 -1.85 -18.71 -5.34
N TYR A 389 -1.41 -17.71 -6.10
CA TYR A 389 -2.16 -16.46 -6.26
C TYR A 389 -3.54 -16.73 -6.85
N THR A 390 -3.67 -17.58 -7.87
CA THR A 390 -4.99 -17.89 -8.45
C THR A 390 -5.93 -18.70 -7.54
N GLY A 391 -5.46 -19.12 -6.35
CA GLY A 391 -6.26 -19.77 -5.31
C GLY A 391 -6.56 -18.84 -4.13
N PRO A 392 -7.04 -19.37 -3.00
CA PRO A 392 -7.40 -18.60 -1.81
C PRO A 392 -6.32 -17.63 -1.28
N MET A 393 -5.03 -17.92 -1.53
CA MET A 393 -3.91 -17.16 -0.98
C MET A 393 -3.77 -15.73 -1.53
N TYR A 394 -4.37 -15.37 -2.69
CA TYR A 394 -4.32 -13.96 -3.17
C TYR A 394 -4.76 -12.98 -2.10
N GLN A 395 -5.71 -13.37 -1.25
CA GLN A 395 -6.29 -12.49 -0.25
C GLN A 395 -5.25 -12.10 0.80
N LYS A 396 -4.38 -13.03 1.21
CA LYS A 396 -3.28 -12.75 2.15
C LYS A 396 -2.22 -11.88 1.49
N TYR A 397 -1.77 -12.22 0.28
CA TYR A 397 -0.76 -11.44 -0.44
C TYR A 397 -1.21 -10.00 -0.70
N ASN A 398 -2.45 -9.81 -1.16
CA ASN A 398 -3.02 -8.48 -1.37
C ASN A 398 -3.27 -7.75 -0.05
N ALA A 399 -3.58 -8.43 1.05
CA ALA A 399 -3.68 -7.79 2.36
C ALA A 399 -2.33 -7.25 2.84
N VAL A 400 -1.24 -8.01 2.68
CA VAL A 400 0.14 -7.54 2.97
C VAL A 400 0.42 -6.25 2.21
N LEU A 401 0.22 -6.27 0.89
CA LEU A 401 0.53 -5.13 0.01
C LEU A 401 -0.36 -3.92 0.34
N ARG A 402 -1.67 -4.11 0.43
CA ARG A 402 -2.63 -3.03 0.68
C ARG A 402 -2.53 -2.44 2.08
N SER A 403 -1.99 -3.16 3.06
CA SER A 403 -1.68 -2.60 4.38
C SER A 403 -0.70 -1.42 4.32
N LYS A 404 0.14 -1.36 3.27
CA LYS A 404 1.13 -0.29 3.09
C LYS A 404 0.52 1.06 2.71
N SER A 405 -0.74 1.08 2.29
CA SER A 405 -1.54 2.31 2.16
C SER A 405 -1.79 3.00 3.50
N LYS A 406 -1.61 2.29 4.62
CA LYS A 406 -1.88 2.74 6.00
C LYS A 406 -3.36 3.04 6.30
N VAL A 407 -4.28 2.71 5.38
CA VAL A 407 -5.72 2.79 5.66
C VAL A 407 -6.06 1.82 6.79
N PRO A 408 -6.71 2.27 7.89
CA PRO A 408 -6.92 1.45 9.09
C PRO A 408 -7.61 0.10 8.82
N PHE A 409 -8.62 0.09 7.93
CA PHE A 409 -9.32 -1.13 7.53
C PHE A 409 -8.38 -2.15 6.88
N LEU A 410 -7.55 -1.72 5.93
CA LEU A 410 -6.62 -2.59 5.20
C LEU A 410 -5.49 -3.09 6.11
N VAL A 411 -5.01 -2.25 7.04
CA VAL A 411 -4.05 -2.65 8.07
C VAL A 411 -4.66 -3.69 9.03
N ALA A 412 -5.91 -3.51 9.43
CA ALA A 412 -6.62 -4.48 10.26
C ALA A 412 -6.83 -5.82 9.53
N GLN A 413 -7.18 -5.78 8.25
CA GLN A 413 -7.31 -6.98 7.41
C GLN A 413 -6.00 -7.77 7.35
N PHE A 414 -4.86 -7.12 7.11
CA PHE A 414 -3.54 -7.74 7.17
C PHE A 414 -3.26 -8.39 8.53
N ARG A 415 -3.49 -7.66 9.63
CA ARG A 415 -3.29 -8.19 10.99
C ARG A 415 -4.16 -9.41 11.25
N ASN A 416 -5.41 -9.39 10.78
CA ASN A 416 -6.37 -10.46 11.00
C ASN A 416 -6.02 -11.71 10.21
N LEU A 417 -5.69 -11.57 8.92
CA LEU A 417 -5.43 -12.69 8.01
C LEU A 417 -4.02 -13.25 8.14
N CYS A 418 -3.01 -12.38 8.27
CA CYS A 418 -1.61 -12.76 8.12
C CYS A 418 -0.85 -12.86 9.46
N LYS A 419 -1.42 -12.36 10.57
CA LYS A 419 -0.79 -12.34 11.91
C LYS A 419 0.67 -11.84 11.93
N GLY A 420 1.02 -10.92 11.02
CA GLY A 420 2.36 -10.35 10.88
C GLY A 420 3.25 -11.00 9.83
N ASN A 421 2.84 -12.12 9.22
CA ASN A 421 3.53 -12.74 8.10
C ASN A 421 3.41 -11.89 6.83
N ILE A 422 4.52 -11.60 6.16
CA ILE A 422 4.58 -10.66 5.04
C ILE A 422 4.89 -11.31 3.68
N TYR A 423 5.05 -12.64 3.60
CA TYR A 423 5.11 -13.39 2.33
C TYR A 423 6.05 -12.78 1.27
N VAL A 424 7.21 -12.27 1.68
CA VAL A 424 8.07 -11.41 0.84
C VAL A 424 8.51 -12.15 -0.41
N SER A 425 9.06 -13.35 -0.25
CA SER A 425 9.64 -14.15 -1.33
C SER A 425 8.56 -14.62 -2.28
N THR A 426 7.41 -15.03 -1.75
CA THR A 426 6.25 -15.44 -2.55
C THR A 426 5.69 -14.27 -3.36
N ILE A 427 5.52 -13.09 -2.77
CA ILE A 427 5.01 -11.89 -3.48
C ILE A 427 5.96 -11.49 -4.62
N HIS A 428 7.28 -11.53 -4.39
CA HIS A 428 8.27 -11.30 -5.44
C HIS A 428 8.20 -12.35 -6.56
N ALA A 429 8.02 -13.62 -6.22
CA ALA A 429 7.86 -14.69 -7.20
C ALA A 429 6.59 -14.51 -8.05
N ILE A 430 5.46 -14.11 -7.46
CA ILE A 430 4.22 -13.80 -8.21
C ILE A 430 4.46 -12.62 -9.15
N ASN A 431 5.07 -11.53 -8.65
CA ASN A 431 5.37 -10.36 -9.46
C ASN A 431 6.25 -10.71 -10.66
N SER A 432 7.29 -11.51 -10.45
CA SER A 432 8.18 -11.97 -11.52
C SER A 432 7.43 -12.84 -12.55
N ALA A 433 6.58 -13.77 -12.09
CA ALA A 433 5.72 -14.57 -12.96
C ALA A 433 4.84 -13.69 -13.85
N VAL A 434 4.18 -12.69 -13.27
CA VAL A 434 3.30 -11.74 -13.98
C VAL A 434 4.09 -10.93 -15.02
N ILE A 435 5.26 -10.40 -14.66
CA ILE A 435 6.10 -9.63 -15.57
C ILE A 435 6.51 -10.47 -16.79
N LYS A 436 6.90 -11.73 -16.59
CA LYS A 436 7.30 -12.64 -17.67
C LYS A 436 6.10 -13.04 -18.53
N LEU A 437 5.00 -13.48 -17.91
CA LEU A 437 3.80 -13.92 -18.64
C LEU A 437 3.10 -12.78 -19.39
N SER A 438 3.18 -11.54 -18.90
CA SER A 438 2.63 -10.37 -19.60
C SER A 438 3.18 -10.18 -21.01
N LYS A 439 4.39 -10.72 -21.29
CA LYS A 439 5.01 -10.63 -22.62
C LYS A 439 4.26 -11.45 -23.66
N LEU A 440 3.59 -12.54 -23.24
CA LEU A 440 2.82 -13.42 -24.11
C LEU A 440 1.38 -12.93 -24.31
N THR A 441 0.83 -12.16 -23.36
CA THR A 441 -0.55 -11.70 -23.42
C THR A 441 -0.80 -10.73 -24.57
N LYS A 442 -1.90 -10.93 -25.29
CA LYS A 442 -2.33 -9.98 -26.34
C LYS A 442 -2.94 -8.75 -25.72
N ALA A 443 -2.55 -7.55 -26.13
CA ALA A 443 -3.16 -6.31 -25.61
C ALA A 443 -4.67 -6.28 -25.91
N GLY A 444 -5.46 -5.80 -24.95
CA GLY A 444 -6.90 -5.65 -25.08
C GLY A 444 -7.50 -4.85 -23.93
N LYS A 445 -8.80 -4.61 -24.00
CA LYS A 445 -9.55 -3.99 -22.91
C LYS A 445 -9.78 -5.02 -21.80
N VAL A 446 -9.62 -4.59 -20.56
CA VAL A 446 -9.88 -5.37 -19.34
C VAL A 446 -10.71 -4.56 -18.36
N TYR A 447 -11.38 -5.27 -17.48
CA TYR A 447 -12.37 -4.73 -16.55
C TYR A 447 -12.08 -5.23 -15.14
N ARG A 448 -12.33 -4.38 -14.15
CA ARG A 448 -12.25 -4.75 -12.72
C ARG A 448 -13.44 -4.18 -11.97
N GLY A 449 -14.21 -5.06 -11.34
CA GLY A 449 -15.28 -4.67 -10.42
C GLY A 449 -14.77 -4.55 -8.99
N VAL A 450 -15.21 -3.52 -8.29
CA VAL A 450 -14.97 -3.35 -6.86
C VAL A 450 -16.29 -3.01 -6.18
N CYS A 451 -16.61 -3.77 -5.14
CA CYS A 451 -17.78 -3.55 -4.30
C CYS A 451 -17.37 -2.96 -2.94
N TYR A 452 -18.24 -2.13 -2.38
CA TYR A 452 -18.15 -1.49 -1.06
C TYR A 452 -17.00 -0.49 -0.85
N GLY A 453 -16.03 -0.43 -1.76
CA GLY A 453 -14.90 0.49 -1.70
C GLY A 453 -15.26 1.88 -2.20
N LYS A 454 -14.85 2.92 -1.49
CA LYS A 454 -14.93 4.32 -1.96
C LYS A 454 -13.58 4.82 -2.46
N LEU A 455 -13.61 5.66 -3.50
CA LEU A 455 -12.43 6.30 -4.07
C LEU A 455 -12.08 7.57 -3.28
N GLY A 456 -10.79 7.77 -3.02
CA GLY A 456 -10.29 8.99 -2.38
C GLY A 456 -10.39 10.22 -3.29
N LYS A 457 -10.05 11.39 -2.74
CA LYS A 457 -10.14 12.68 -3.44
C LYS A 457 -9.24 12.76 -4.68
N GLU A 458 -8.14 12.03 -4.68
CA GLU A 458 -7.15 11.94 -5.75
C GLU A 458 -7.72 11.41 -7.08
N TRP A 459 -8.86 10.73 -7.03
CA TRP A 459 -9.58 10.25 -8.22
C TRP A 459 -10.44 11.33 -8.89
N TRP A 460 -10.66 12.47 -8.21
CA TRP A 460 -11.61 13.50 -8.62
C TRP A 460 -10.96 14.84 -8.87
N TYR A 461 -9.95 15.18 -8.07
CA TYR A 461 -9.22 16.43 -8.17
C TYR A 461 -7.82 16.16 -8.72
N PRO A 462 -7.44 16.80 -9.84
CA PRO A 462 -6.10 16.64 -10.37
C PRO A 462 -5.06 17.15 -9.37
N ASN A 463 -3.90 16.49 -9.32
CA ASN A 463 -2.74 16.97 -8.60
C ASN A 463 -2.06 18.14 -9.35
N GLU A 464 -0.91 18.60 -8.87
CA GLU A 464 -0.14 19.70 -9.47
C GLU A 464 0.25 19.44 -10.93
N GLU A 465 0.41 18.17 -11.31
CA GLU A 465 0.74 17.70 -12.66
C GLU A 465 -0.51 17.48 -13.54
N GLY A 466 -1.71 17.78 -13.05
CA GLY A 466 -2.95 17.60 -13.80
C GLY A 466 -3.52 16.18 -13.78
N ILE A 467 -2.95 15.27 -12.97
CA ILE A 467 -3.26 13.84 -12.97
C ILE A 467 -4.24 13.50 -11.86
N ARG A 468 -5.21 12.62 -12.16
CA ARG A 468 -6.12 12.00 -11.18
C ARG A 468 -5.89 10.50 -11.13
N GLY A 469 -6.01 9.91 -9.95
CA GLY A 469 -5.83 8.47 -9.71
C GLY A 469 -4.73 8.18 -8.70
N GLY A 470 -4.08 7.03 -8.83
CA GLY A 470 -3.03 6.63 -7.90
C GLY A 470 -2.43 5.25 -8.20
N ILE A 471 -1.57 4.80 -7.29
CA ILE A 471 -0.83 3.54 -7.44
C ILE A 471 -1.52 2.43 -6.64
N GLU A 472 -2.02 1.38 -7.29
CA GLU A 472 -2.60 0.24 -6.57
C GLU A 472 -1.48 -0.57 -5.91
N PHE A 473 -1.59 -0.79 -4.59
CA PHE A 473 -0.59 -1.57 -3.87
C PHE A 473 -0.65 -3.07 -4.19
N GLY A 474 -1.85 -3.64 -4.27
CA GLY A 474 -2.06 -5.06 -4.52
C GLY A 474 -1.87 -5.45 -5.98
N PHE A 475 -1.83 -6.75 -6.24
CA PHE A 475 -2.06 -7.24 -7.59
C PHE A 475 -3.49 -6.88 -8.02
N SER A 476 -3.64 -6.47 -9.29
CA SER A 476 -4.95 -6.12 -9.86
C SER A 476 -5.46 -7.26 -10.72
N SER A 477 -6.33 -8.08 -10.13
CA SER A 477 -7.11 -9.08 -10.88
C SER A 477 -8.13 -8.38 -11.78
N THR A 478 -8.14 -8.75 -13.06
CA THR A 478 -9.03 -8.20 -14.08
C THR A 478 -9.56 -9.31 -14.97
N THR A 479 -10.60 -8.99 -15.75
CA THR A 479 -11.22 -9.91 -16.71
C THR A 479 -11.39 -9.22 -18.06
N ARG A 480 -11.41 -10.00 -19.14
CA ARG A 480 -11.81 -9.52 -20.47
C ARG A 480 -13.34 -9.45 -20.63
N GLU A 481 -14.08 -10.08 -19.73
CA GLU A 481 -15.54 -10.18 -19.81
C GLU A 481 -16.18 -9.14 -18.88
N ARG A 482 -16.70 -8.05 -19.45
CA ARG A 482 -17.30 -6.94 -18.69
C ARG A 482 -18.38 -7.41 -17.70
N LYS A 483 -19.19 -8.40 -18.09
CA LYS A 483 -20.24 -8.98 -17.24
C LYS A 483 -19.70 -9.58 -15.95
N GLN A 484 -18.52 -10.21 -16.02
CA GLN A 484 -17.83 -10.75 -14.85
C GLN A 484 -17.37 -9.61 -13.92
N ALA A 485 -16.86 -8.51 -14.46
CA ALA A 485 -16.52 -7.34 -13.64
C ALA A 485 -17.75 -6.71 -12.96
N ILE A 486 -18.89 -6.62 -13.66
CA ILE A 486 -20.15 -6.15 -13.06
C ILE A 486 -20.57 -7.09 -11.91
N HIS A 487 -20.50 -8.40 -12.12
CA HIS A 487 -20.82 -9.38 -11.07
C HIS A 487 -19.99 -9.15 -9.80
N TYR A 488 -18.69 -8.85 -9.91
CA TYR A 488 -17.88 -8.49 -8.75
C TYR A 488 -18.21 -7.10 -8.18
N ALA A 489 -18.51 -6.11 -9.02
CA ALA A 489 -18.89 -4.77 -8.57
C ALA A 489 -20.20 -4.79 -7.76
N THR A 490 -21.11 -5.71 -8.04
CA THR A 490 -22.36 -5.92 -7.29
C THR A 490 -22.20 -6.91 -6.12
N GLY A 491 -20.97 -7.22 -5.71
CA GLY A 491 -20.69 -8.12 -4.59
C GLY A 491 -21.26 -9.51 -4.84
N SER A 492 -21.15 -10.02 -6.07
CA SER A 492 -21.75 -11.29 -6.52
C SER A 492 -23.27 -11.36 -6.36
N GLY A 493 -23.95 -10.21 -6.42
CA GLY A 493 -25.40 -10.09 -6.27
C GLY A 493 -25.86 -9.79 -4.84
N PHE A 494 -24.94 -9.69 -3.87
CA PHE A 494 -25.28 -9.35 -2.48
C PHE A 494 -25.34 -7.84 -2.21
N ALA A 495 -24.81 -7.00 -3.10
CA ALA A 495 -24.87 -5.55 -2.95
C ALA A 495 -26.27 -5.00 -3.24
N THR A 496 -26.69 -3.98 -2.48
CA THR A 496 -27.96 -3.28 -2.70
C THR A 496 -27.75 -1.98 -3.47
N THR A 497 -28.82 -1.30 -3.87
CA THR A 497 -28.80 0.00 -4.58
C THR A 497 -28.10 1.13 -3.81
N HIS A 498 -27.84 0.91 -2.51
CA HIS A 498 -27.17 1.85 -1.61
C HIS A 498 -25.67 1.59 -1.48
N ASP A 499 -25.16 0.43 -1.91
CA ASP A 499 -23.75 0.11 -1.77
C ASP A 499 -22.88 0.81 -2.83
N ALA A 500 -21.61 1.02 -2.49
CA ALA A 500 -20.63 1.53 -3.44
C ALA A 500 -20.25 0.45 -4.46
N MET A 501 -20.46 0.71 -5.74
CA MET A 501 -20.20 -0.24 -6.83
C MET A 501 -19.40 0.45 -7.92
N THR A 502 -18.15 0.04 -8.13
CA THR A 502 -17.25 0.66 -9.11
C THR A 502 -16.80 -0.37 -10.14
N VAL A 503 -16.81 0.01 -11.42
CA VAL A 503 -16.18 -0.75 -12.51
C VAL A 503 -15.10 0.11 -13.14
N PHE A 504 -13.87 -0.38 -13.10
CA PHE A 504 -12.77 0.18 -13.88
C PHE A 504 -12.78 -0.44 -15.28
N GLU A 505 -12.78 0.40 -16.31
CA GLU A 505 -12.47 -0.01 -17.68
C GLU A 505 -11.06 0.45 -18.02
N MET A 506 -10.20 -0.49 -18.41
CA MET A 506 -8.79 -0.20 -18.65
C MET A 506 -8.34 -0.78 -19.98
N GLN A 507 -7.65 0.03 -20.77
CA GLN A 507 -7.06 -0.42 -22.03
C GLN A 507 -5.58 -0.75 -21.82
N MET A 508 -5.18 -2.00 -22.09
CA MET A 508 -3.76 -2.37 -22.12
C MET A 508 -3.04 -1.59 -23.22
N GLY A 509 -1.83 -1.14 -22.89
CA GLY A 509 -0.94 -0.47 -23.82
C GLY A 509 -0.07 -1.44 -24.61
N MET A 510 0.79 -0.88 -25.46
CA MET A 510 1.85 -1.63 -26.16
C MET A 510 2.80 -2.33 -25.17
N ILE A 511 3.04 -1.68 -24.04
CA ILE A 511 3.98 -2.13 -23.01
C ILE A 511 3.23 -2.58 -21.75
N ASP A 512 2.19 -1.85 -21.36
CA ASP A 512 1.39 -2.07 -20.14
C ASP A 512 0.37 -3.19 -20.34
N ARG A 513 0.83 -4.44 -20.26
CA ARG A 513 0.01 -5.66 -20.40
C ARG A 513 -0.04 -6.44 -19.09
N GLY A 514 -1.21 -6.97 -18.76
CA GLY A 514 -1.36 -7.95 -17.67
C GLY A 514 -0.94 -9.34 -18.15
N ALA A 515 -0.78 -10.27 -17.21
CA ALA A 515 -0.53 -11.69 -17.48
C ALA A 515 -1.84 -12.47 -17.52
N GLU A 516 -2.08 -13.24 -18.57
CA GLU A 516 -3.16 -14.23 -18.61
C GLU A 516 -2.72 -15.50 -17.87
N LEU A 517 -3.48 -15.88 -16.84
CA LEU A 517 -3.11 -16.96 -15.91
C LEU A 517 -3.93 -18.25 -16.10
N GLU A 518 -4.78 -18.31 -17.12
CA GLU A 518 -5.76 -19.40 -17.32
C GLU A 518 -5.13 -20.80 -17.20
N TRP A 519 -4.00 -21.05 -17.87
CA TRP A 519 -3.38 -22.37 -17.91
C TRP A 519 -2.79 -22.84 -16.56
N LEU A 520 -2.32 -21.91 -15.71
CA LEU A 520 -1.73 -22.22 -14.41
C LEU A 520 -2.74 -22.12 -13.26
N SER A 521 -3.88 -21.49 -13.51
CA SER A 521 -4.89 -21.13 -12.51
C SER A 521 -5.46 -22.34 -11.75
N GLN A 522 -5.82 -22.14 -10.49
CA GLN A 522 -6.67 -23.08 -9.75
C GLN A 522 -8.13 -23.05 -10.26
N TYR A 523 -8.55 -21.95 -10.88
CA TYR A 523 -9.87 -21.75 -11.46
C TYR A 523 -9.77 -21.23 -12.91
N PRO A 524 -9.36 -22.07 -13.89
CA PRO A 524 -9.11 -21.63 -15.28
C PRO A 524 -10.30 -20.93 -15.94
N HIS A 525 -11.51 -21.35 -15.61
CA HIS A 525 -12.76 -20.79 -16.14
C HIS A 525 -12.97 -19.30 -15.81
N GLU A 526 -12.25 -18.74 -14.84
CA GLU A 526 -12.32 -17.30 -14.50
C GLU A 526 -11.55 -16.42 -15.49
N LYS A 527 -10.72 -17.02 -16.36
CA LYS A 527 -9.92 -16.32 -17.41
C LYS A 527 -9.25 -15.04 -16.89
N GLU A 528 -8.63 -15.17 -15.73
CA GLU A 528 -8.03 -14.04 -15.03
C GLU A 528 -6.88 -13.43 -15.84
N CYS A 529 -6.90 -12.10 -15.96
CA CYS A 529 -5.76 -11.32 -16.40
C CYS A 529 -5.25 -10.46 -15.25
N LEU A 530 -4.01 -10.72 -14.83
CA LEU A 530 -3.42 -10.17 -13.62
C LEU A 530 -2.40 -9.08 -13.92
N PHE A 531 -2.51 -7.95 -13.27
CA PHE A 531 -1.49 -6.90 -13.28
C PHE A 531 -0.66 -6.94 -12.00
N PRO A 532 0.65 -6.62 -12.09
CA PRO A 532 1.54 -6.65 -10.94
C PRO A 532 1.14 -5.59 -9.89
N PRO A 533 1.62 -5.72 -8.65
CA PRO A 533 1.49 -4.68 -7.66
C PRO A 533 2.14 -3.39 -8.14
N LEU A 534 1.73 -2.29 -7.54
CA LEU A 534 2.21 -0.95 -7.87
C LEU A 534 1.87 -0.55 -9.31
N THR A 535 0.78 -1.08 -9.85
CA THR A 535 0.23 -0.63 -11.13
C THR A 535 -0.34 0.78 -10.94
N GLY A 536 0.11 1.71 -11.77
CA GLY A 536 -0.44 3.06 -11.85
C GLY A 536 -1.79 3.04 -12.56
N LEU A 537 -2.77 3.70 -11.94
CA LEU A 537 -4.11 3.90 -12.48
C LEU A 537 -4.38 5.39 -12.56
N GLU A 538 -4.52 5.89 -13.79
CA GLU A 538 -4.89 7.28 -14.06
C GLU A 538 -6.35 7.34 -14.49
N ALA A 539 -7.16 8.15 -13.81
CA ALA A 539 -8.58 8.34 -14.11
C ALA A 539 -8.77 9.36 -15.26
N ILE A 540 -9.19 8.86 -16.42
CA ILE A 540 -9.43 9.66 -17.62
C ILE A 540 -10.85 10.25 -17.59
N ALA A 541 -11.85 9.40 -17.38
CA ALA A 541 -13.25 9.78 -17.29
C ALA A 541 -13.97 8.97 -16.21
N ALA A 542 -15.06 9.52 -15.70
CA ALA A 542 -15.90 8.87 -14.72
C ALA A 542 -17.37 9.13 -15.03
N ASP A 543 -18.11 8.05 -15.26
CA ASP A 543 -19.52 8.06 -15.66
C ASP A 543 -20.36 7.28 -14.65
N VAL A 544 -21.67 7.50 -14.70
CA VAL A 544 -22.64 6.68 -13.97
C VAL A 544 -23.36 5.79 -14.97
N GLU A 545 -23.34 4.50 -14.70
CA GLU A 545 -24.12 3.53 -15.44
C GLU A 545 -25.19 2.92 -14.55
N VAL A 546 -26.28 2.48 -15.18
CA VAL A 546 -27.33 1.72 -14.53
C VAL A 546 -27.22 0.28 -14.98
N ASN A 547 -27.11 -0.65 -14.03
CA ASN A 547 -27.26 -2.06 -14.37
C ASN A 547 -28.75 -2.39 -14.56
N SER A 548 -29.23 -2.45 -15.79
CA SER A 548 -30.61 -2.82 -16.10
C SER A 548 -30.82 -4.35 -16.21
N GLU A 549 -29.76 -5.16 -16.21
CA GLU A 549 -29.86 -6.62 -16.46
C GLU A 549 -30.44 -7.39 -15.26
N THR A 550 -30.33 -6.88 -14.03
CA THR A 550 -30.80 -7.56 -12.80
C THR A 550 -32.21 -7.13 -12.37
N GLY A 551 -32.86 -6.23 -13.10
CA GLY A 551 -34.13 -5.62 -12.68
C GLY A 551 -34.02 -4.71 -11.43
N MET A 552 -32.81 -4.54 -10.87
CA MET A 552 -32.50 -3.64 -9.77
C MET A 552 -31.57 -2.53 -10.25
N LEU A 553 -31.94 -1.27 -9.98
CA LEU A 553 -31.18 -0.10 -10.42
C LEU A 553 -29.91 0.08 -9.60
N HIS A 554 -28.85 -0.63 -9.95
CA HIS A 554 -27.53 -0.37 -9.38
C HIS A 554 -26.89 0.76 -10.18
N ASN A 555 -26.79 1.95 -9.57
CA ASN A 555 -25.91 3.00 -10.05
C ASN A 555 -24.48 2.50 -9.86
N ILE A 556 -23.80 2.15 -10.95
CA ILE A 556 -22.42 1.73 -10.99
C ILE A 556 -21.58 2.92 -11.40
N LEU A 557 -20.55 3.23 -10.61
CA LEU A 557 -19.53 4.16 -11.00
C LEU A 557 -18.60 3.50 -12.03
N LYS A 558 -18.67 3.94 -13.30
CA LYS A 558 -17.71 3.54 -14.32
C LYS A 558 -16.53 4.51 -14.30
N VAL A 559 -15.31 3.99 -14.22
CA VAL A 559 -14.08 4.79 -14.32
C VAL A 559 -13.23 4.28 -15.48
N ASP A 560 -13.10 5.11 -16.52
CA ASP A 560 -12.16 4.86 -17.60
C ASP A 560 -10.75 5.21 -17.12
N SER A 561 -9.88 4.20 -17.08
CA SER A 561 -8.53 4.35 -16.51
C SER A 561 -7.44 3.95 -17.49
N ARG A 562 -6.34 4.71 -17.48
CA ARG A 562 -5.09 4.34 -18.13
C ARG A 562 -4.20 3.59 -17.16
N LEU A 563 -3.53 2.56 -17.67
CA LEU A 563 -2.60 1.71 -16.92
C LEU A 563 -1.17 2.19 -17.14
N SER A 564 -0.34 2.04 -16.10
CA SER A 564 1.11 2.14 -16.21
C SER A 564 1.75 1.09 -15.33
N LEU A 565 2.62 0.27 -15.92
CA LEU A 565 3.38 -0.74 -15.22
C LEU A 565 4.74 -0.18 -14.83
N ASN A 566 5.20 -0.49 -13.62
CA ASN A 566 6.59 -0.24 -13.30
C ASN A 566 7.47 -1.25 -14.05
N LEU A 567 8.03 -0.85 -15.19
CA LEU A 567 8.94 -1.67 -15.99
C LEU A 567 10.34 -1.82 -15.36
N SER A 568 10.64 -1.01 -14.35
CA SER A 568 11.82 -1.22 -13.51
C SER A 568 11.59 -2.28 -12.45
N ALA A 569 10.36 -2.81 -12.32
CA ALA A 569 10.12 -3.98 -11.48
C ALA A 569 10.95 -5.15 -12.03
N GLN A 570 11.84 -5.65 -11.18
CA GLN A 570 12.83 -6.66 -11.55
C GLN A 570 12.21 -8.05 -11.47
N THR A 571 12.61 -8.95 -12.37
CA THR A 571 12.33 -10.40 -12.21
C THR A 571 13.13 -10.95 -11.03
N LEU A 572 12.76 -12.12 -10.52
CA LEU A 572 13.50 -12.77 -9.43
C LEU A 572 14.99 -12.88 -9.74
N GLU A 573 15.37 -13.30 -10.95
CA GLU A 573 16.78 -13.40 -11.34
C GLU A 573 17.47 -12.04 -11.33
N GLN A 574 16.77 -10.98 -11.76
CA GLN A 574 17.31 -9.63 -11.78
C GLN A 574 17.51 -9.09 -10.36
N VAL A 575 16.56 -9.33 -9.44
CA VAL A 575 16.71 -8.94 -8.04
C VAL A 575 17.85 -9.71 -7.38
N LEU A 576 17.89 -11.04 -7.57
CA LEU A 576 18.93 -11.89 -7.00
C LEU A 576 20.32 -11.63 -7.59
N SER A 577 20.40 -11.20 -8.85
CA SER A 577 21.67 -10.86 -9.51
C SER A 577 22.05 -9.41 -9.37
N ARG A 578 21.17 -8.51 -8.90
CA ARG A 578 21.45 -7.07 -8.84
C ARG A 578 22.65 -6.76 -7.97
N ARG A 579 22.79 -7.41 -6.82
CA ARG A 579 23.91 -7.14 -5.91
C ARG A 579 25.25 -7.55 -6.52
N ARG A 580 25.28 -8.72 -7.18
CA ARG A 580 26.45 -9.15 -7.95
C ARG A 580 26.72 -8.22 -9.13
N LYS A 581 25.67 -7.81 -9.85
CA LYS A 581 25.78 -6.86 -10.95
C LYS A 581 26.30 -5.50 -10.48
N MET A 582 25.85 -4.99 -9.34
CA MET A 582 26.32 -3.73 -8.77
C MET A 582 27.82 -3.79 -8.44
N LEU A 583 28.30 -4.92 -7.92
CA LEU A 583 29.74 -5.15 -7.72
C LEU A 583 30.50 -5.22 -9.06
N MET A 584 29.89 -5.80 -10.10
CA MET A 584 30.48 -5.80 -11.44
C MET A 584 30.54 -4.39 -12.05
N ASP A 585 29.47 -3.61 -11.96
CA ASP A 585 29.42 -2.24 -12.45
C ASP A 585 30.42 -1.34 -11.70
N MET A 586 30.60 -1.54 -10.38
CA MET A 586 31.64 -0.88 -9.59
C MET A 586 33.05 -1.26 -10.05
N ALA A 587 33.29 -2.54 -10.35
CA ALA A 587 34.57 -3.00 -10.87
C ALA A 587 34.92 -2.37 -12.22
N ASP A 588 33.93 -2.22 -13.11
CA ASP A 588 34.10 -1.52 -14.38
C ASP A 588 34.44 -0.04 -14.18
N GLY A 589 33.82 0.61 -13.18
CA GLY A 589 34.15 1.97 -12.75
C GLY A 589 35.60 2.10 -12.25
N ILE A 590 36.06 1.18 -11.40
CA ILE A 590 37.45 1.16 -10.92
C ILE A 590 38.42 0.89 -12.07
N GLU A 591 38.08 0.03 -13.03
CA GLU A 591 38.89 -0.17 -14.24
C GLU A 591 39.02 1.13 -15.04
N LEU A 592 37.97 1.95 -15.12
CA LEU A 592 38.02 3.26 -15.75
C LEU A 592 38.93 4.24 -14.99
N GLU A 593 38.81 4.31 -13.67
CA GLU A 593 39.66 5.15 -12.82
C GLU A 593 41.13 4.73 -12.90
N LEU A 594 41.43 3.43 -12.91
CA LEU A 594 42.79 2.92 -13.08
C LEU A 594 43.39 3.37 -14.42
N ARG A 595 42.60 3.39 -15.49
CA ARG A 595 43.05 3.87 -16.81
C ARG A 595 43.40 5.35 -16.81
N GLU A 596 42.78 6.14 -15.94
CA GLU A 596 43.03 7.58 -15.80
C GLU A 596 44.19 7.89 -14.85
N GLN A 597 44.28 7.19 -13.72
CA GLN A 597 45.17 7.52 -12.63
C GLN A 597 46.49 6.74 -12.63
N VAL A 598 46.55 5.58 -13.29
CA VAL A 598 47.75 4.72 -13.30
C VAL A 598 48.61 4.99 -14.55
N PRO A 599 49.93 5.18 -14.40
CA PRO A 599 50.84 5.30 -15.54
C PRO A 599 50.70 4.13 -16.52
N LYS A 600 50.79 4.42 -17.83
CA LYS A 600 50.55 3.45 -18.91
C LYS A 600 51.41 2.20 -18.80
N GLU A 601 52.63 2.28 -18.24
CA GLU A 601 53.50 1.10 -18.07
C GLU A 601 52.98 0.15 -16.99
N LEU A 602 52.26 0.65 -15.98
CA LEU A 602 51.75 -0.13 -14.85
C LEU A 602 50.28 -0.54 -15.01
N LEU A 603 49.55 0.11 -15.92
CA LEU A 603 48.14 -0.16 -16.18
C LEU A 603 47.84 -1.65 -16.49
N PRO A 604 48.60 -2.37 -17.34
CA PRO A 604 48.33 -3.79 -17.59
C PRO A 604 48.45 -4.64 -16.31
N MET A 605 49.37 -4.28 -15.43
CA MET A 605 49.58 -4.97 -14.16
C MET A 605 48.45 -4.63 -13.18
N GLY A 606 48.05 -3.35 -13.08
CA GLY A 606 46.94 -2.89 -12.23
C GLY A 606 45.60 -3.53 -12.59
N LEU A 607 45.26 -3.56 -13.89
CA LEU A 607 44.04 -4.24 -14.37
C LEU A 607 44.08 -5.74 -14.11
N LYS A 608 45.24 -6.38 -14.27
CA LYS A 608 45.42 -7.80 -13.98
C LYS A 608 45.24 -8.10 -12.49
N PHE A 609 45.76 -7.25 -11.61
CA PHE A 609 45.55 -7.37 -10.16
C PHE A 609 44.07 -7.22 -9.80
N LEU A 610 43.40 -6.15 -10.27
CA LEU A 610 41.97 -5.93 -10.03
C LEU A 610 41.14 -7.16 -10.44
N ARG A 611 41.33 -7.66 -11.67
CA ARG A 611 40.58 -8.82 -12.19
C ARG A 611 40.86 -10.09 -11.38
N LYS A 612 42.12 -10.38 -11.07
CA LYS A 612 42.49 -11.55 -10.25
C LYS A 612 41.92 -11.48 -8.84
N SER A 613 41.93 -10.29 -8.22
CA SER A 613 41.34 -10.05 -6.89
C SER A 613 39.83 -10.25 -6.92
N LEU A 614 39.14 -9.75 -7.94
CA LEU A 614 37.70 -9.98 -8.12
C LEU A 614 37.39 -11.47 -8.37
N GLU A 615 38.15 -12.16 -9.22
CA GLU A 615 38.02 -13.59 -9.49
C GLU A 615 38.20 -14.47 -8.23
N HIS A 616 39.12 -14.10 -7.33
CA HIS A 616 39.34 -14.84 -6.08
C HIS A 616 38.37 -14.46 -4.96
N GLY A 617 37.85 -13.23 -4.99
CA GLY A 617 36.88 -12.68 -4.05
C GLY A 617 35.46 -12.72 -4.63
N ALA A 618 34.89 -11.54 -4.87
CA ALA A 618 33.48 -11.36 -5.21
C ALA A 618 32.99 -12.27 -6.37
N TYR A 619 33.76 -12.45 -7.45
CA TYR A 619 33.28 -13.19 -8.62
C TYR A 619 33.30 -14.71 -8.43
N LYS A 620 33.97 -15.22 -7.38
CA LYS A 620 33.92 -16.63 -6.99
C LYS A 620 32.55 -17.03 -6.43
N HIS A 621 31.81 -16.05 -5.92
CA HIS A 621 30.51 -16.27 -5.32
C HIS A 621 29.39 -16.18 -6.36
N THR A 622 28.39 -17.06 -6.21
CA THR A 622 27.21 -17.03 -7.07
C THR A 622 26.35 -15.80 -6.76
N PRO A 623 25.50 -15.33 -7.69
CA PRO A 623 24.61 -14.19 -7.45
C PRO A 623 23.86 -14.26 -6.10
N GLU A 624 23.45 -15.46 -5.72
CA GLU A 624 22.65 -15.76 -4.52
C GLU A 624 23.42 -15.47 -3.23
N TRP A 625 24.75 -15.64 -3.22
CA TRP A 625 25.57 -15.39 -2.04
C TRP A 625 25.49 -13.94 -1.56
N PHE A 626 25.35 -13.01 -2.50
CA PHE A 626 25.29 -11.56 -2.24
C PHE A 626 23.96 -11.09 -1.66
N ASN A 627 22.90 -11.92 -1.66
CA ASN A 627 21.57 -11.48 -1.21
C ASN A 627 21.42 -11.48 0.31
N ASN A 628 22.44 -11.92 1.04
CA ASN A 628 22.58 -11.68 2.47
C ASN A 628 23.39 -10.39 2.71
N ASP A 629 22.93 -9.52 3.61
CA ASP A 629 23.57 -8.21 3.85
C ASP A 629 24.98 -8.33 4.44
N ASP A 630 25.20 -9.27 5.36
CA ASP A 630 26.52 -9.53 5.96
C ASP A 630 27.52 -10.11 4.95
N ASN A 631 27.03 -10.85 3.96
CA ASN A 631 27.84 -11.35 2.85
C ASN A 631 28.10 -10.25 1.83
N PHE A 632 27.10 -9.43 1.49
CA PHE A 632 27.26 -8.31 0.57
C PHE A 632 28.26 -7.26 1.08
N ALA A 633 28.33 -7.07 2.41
CA ALA A 633 29.26 -6.15 3.05
C ALA A 633 30.71 -6.67 3.13
N LYS A 634 30.96 -7.96 2.87
CA LYS A 634 32.29 -8.56 2.79
C LYS A 634 32.82 -8.49 1.37
#